data_AF-K0SHI1-F1
#
_entry.id   AF-K0SHI1-F1
#
_cell.length_a   1.000
_cell.length_b   1.000
_cell.length_c   1.000
_cell.angle_alpha   90.00
_cell.angle_beta   90.00
_cell.angle_gamma   90.00
#
_symmetry.space_group_name_H-M   'P 1'
#
loop_
_entity.id
_entity.type
_entity.pdbx_description
1 polymer ?
#
loop_
_entity_poly.entity_id
_entity_poly.type
_entity_poly.pdbx_seq_one_letter_code
_entity_poly.pdbx_strand_id
1 'polypeptide(L)'
;MVSRALLAVLCIAAFGVGCYISPFILPLDILSRILKPEAKKAKPLRTTETPAPSALPTKTWPEKKQGDRKPFKQERAYKNIVGFQGDQDDPFRGVDIHIHRNGEADPCSRQAHYHEDQDGDAGLSPTSKALLYAAERFAVDRPLDKFTKYDFDALLTHALAVGNGNKMISEMLKMCDMGPGRTVIQLDHEKLVRIPTVQSYPCHFHTREGLRVTSLKQLATIAREEAKFPAGECTEADQTAGTCDNGATSERRELHLYAVPASRVFIFAPKYVGEIFELPHVSVPENLPVWLEVISLEPRVFDVFNFFDRDESAAIVDKALKETSESHRIKRSSTGASGYNVNSQRTSENGFDTHGKVSQAVKRRCMNVLGFDEYEESLTDGLQVLRYNKTTAYIPHLDWIDDYGKKQEHNFDSAGLGSNRFATILLYMSDLGVGDGGETVFTSGWPVGQAEEDHVQTNEAIDALRESGDVENILTRDSWEEKMVANCRSRLAVRPHSSRAVLFYSQNPDGTPDRSSKHGGCPVINGEKWAANLWVWNAPRGGFPGSPKNQHVVEKNRSQGKVAENVGQKKASFINSKKDPAMKRAKLLFQDTFWGQLGWGDPPLNVNTFHGHQVSTGVNVSATNNELIVNFNSGMCKLMVKL
;
A
#
# COMPACT_ATOMS: atom_id res chain seq x y z
N MET A 1 59.51 -8.04 -29.73
CA MET A 1 58.15 -7.57 -29.43
C MET A 1 58.08 -7.32 -27.93
N VAL A 2 58.19 -6.04 -27.56
CA VAL A 2 58.39 -5.45 -26.22
C VAL A 2 57.08 -4.68 -25.93
N SER A 3 56.45 -4.61 -24.74
CA SER A 3 56.88 -4.36 -23.35
C SER A 3 55.67 -4.70 -22.44
N ARG A 4 55.73 -5.35 -21.27
CA ARG A 4 56.38 -5.03 -19.97
C ARG A 4 56.01 -3.63 -19.45
N ALA A 5 55.13 -3.52 -18.45
CA ALA A 5 55.35 -3.65 -16.99
C ALA A 5 55.70 -2.31 -16.34
N LEU A 6 55.05 -1.94 -15.22
CA LEU A 6 55.61 -0.95 -14.30
C LEU A 6 55.18 -1.21 -12.84
N LEU A 7 56.20 -1.45 -12.01
CA LEU A 7 56.27 -1.34 -10.55
C LEU A 7 55.94 0.11 -10.11
N ALA A 8 55.12 0.33 -9.09
CA ALA A 8 55.45 0.47 -7.65
C ALA A 8 56.25 1.73 -7.27
N VAL A 9 55.75 2.47 -6.26
CA VAL A 9 56.45 2.96 -5.04
C VAL A 9 55.89 4.29 -4.48
N LEU A 10 55.29 4.17 -3.29
CA LEU A 10 55.39 4.99 -2.05
C LEU A 10 55.00 6.50 -1.99
N CYS A 11 54.05 6.74 -1.07
CA CYS A 11 54.13 7.60 0.13
C CYS A 11 53.76 9.10 0.12
N ILE A 12 52.92 9.41 1.13
CA ILE A 12 52.95 10.55 2.08
C ILE A 12 52.18 11.82 1.69
N ALA A 13 51.13 12.08 2.49
CA ALA A 13 50.70 13.32 3.16
C ALA A 13 50.62 14.64 2.36
N ALA A 14 49.93 15.70 2.77
CA ALA A 14 48.80 16.05 3.63
C ALA A 14 48.63 17.56 3.40
N PHE A 15 47.48 18.13 3.77
CA PHE A 15 47.17 19.58 3.79
C PHE A 15 47.08 20.25 2.41
N GLY A 16 46.15 21.15 2.12
CA GLY A 16 45.16 21.84 2.93
C GLY A 16 44.78 23.12 2.18
N VAL A 17 43.52 23.53 2.34
CA VAL A 17 43.03 24.91 2.29
C VAL A 17 43.06 25.65 0.94
N GLY A 18 41.92 26.27 0.59
CA GLY A 18 41.95 27.62 0.02
C GLY A 18 41.17 27.82 -1.27
N CYS A 19 39.88 28.08 -1.13
CA CYS A 19 39.06 28.71 -2.16
C CYS A 19 39.41 30.21 -2.33
N TYR A 20 39.17 30.69 -3.56
CA TYR A 20 39.05 32.09 -4.05
C TYR A 20 40.32 32.83 -4.51
N ILE A 21 40.39 33.14 -5.82
CA ILE A 21 40.17 34.47 -6.43
C ILE A 21 40.35 34.38 -7.98
N SER A 22 39.36 34.88 -8.74
CA SER A 22 39.33 35.20 -10.20
C SER A 22 40.28 36.39 -10.53
N PRO A 23 40.64 36.88 -11.76
CA PRO A 23 39.81 37.01 -13.00
C PRO A 23 40.58 37.08 -14.37
N PHE A 24 39.86 37.53 -15.42
CA PHE A 24 40.25 37.98 -16.79
C PHE A 24 40.36 36.91 -17.91
N ILE A 25 40.00 37.11 -19.19
CA ILE A 25 39.02 37.89 -19.99
C ILE A 25 39.27 37.51 -21.49
N LEU A 26 38.20 37.28 -22.28
CA LEU A 26 38.06 37.33 -23.77
C LEU A 26 38.82 36.32 -24.71
N PRO A 27 38.42 36.13 -26.00
CA PRO A 27 37.23 36.61 -26.75
C PRO A 27 36.43 35.57 -27.57
N LEU A 28 35.26 36.02 -28.03
CA LEU A 28 34.37 35.44 -29.05
C LEU A 28 35.02 35.40 -30.45
N ASP A 29 35.08 34.22 -31.06
CA ASP A 29 34.53 33.92 -32.39
C ASP A 29 34.84 32.45 -32.74
N ILE A 30 34.07 31.87 -33.67
CA ILE A 30 34.17 30.48 -34.19
C ILE A 30 33.28 29.47 -33.43
N LEU A 31 31.96 29.53 -33.67
CA LEU A 31 31.10 28.32 -33.67
C LEU A 31 29.78 28.55 -34.43
N SER A 32 29.86 29.19 -35.61
CA SER A 32 28.71 29.40 -36.52
C SER A 32 28.66 28.45 -37.72
N ARG A 33 29.41 27.35 -37.71
CA ARG A 33 29.37 26.35 -38.79
C ARG A 33 29.41 24.94 -38.22
N ILE A 34 28.24 24.37 -38.02
CA ILE A 34 27.84 22.96 -38.23
C ILE A 34 26.51 22.80 -37.47
N LEU A 35 25.52 22.16 -38.10
CA LEU A 35 24.12 21.93 -37.67
C LEU A 35 23.08 22.93 -38.21
N LYS A 36 22.75 22.77 -39.50
CA LYS A 36 21.37 22.89 -39.98
C LYS A 36 20.86 21.50 -40.36
N PRO A 37 19.59 21.19 -40.07
CA PRO A 37 18.74 20.63 -41.12
C PRO A 37 17.43 21.42 -41.29
N GLU A 38 16.83 21.16 -42.44
CA GLU A 38 15.90 21.99 -43.21
C GLU A 38 14.48 22.08 -42.63
N ALA A 39 13.89 23.27 -42.74
CA ALA A 39 12.48 23.53 -42.48
C ALA A 39 11.63 23.28 -43.74
N LYS A 40 10.82 22.22 -43.74
CA LYS A 40 9.70 22.07 -44.67
C LYS A 40 8.44 22.71 -44.07
N LYS A 41 7.85 23.65 -44.82
CA LYS A 41 6.61 24.38 -44.50
C LYS A 41 5.44 23.42 -44.26
N ALA A 42 4.87 23.44 -43.06
CA ALA A 42 3.53 22.91 -42.77
C ALA A 42 2.59 24.08 -42.45
N LYS A 43 1.37 24.04 -43.03
CA LYS A 43 0.28 25.03 -42.85
C LYS A 43 -0.14 25.14 -41.37
N PRO A 44 -0.69 26.29 -40.93
CA PRO A 44 -1.11 26.47 -39.55
C PRO A 44 -2.32 25.56 -39.27
N LEU A 45 -2.12 24.53 -38.46
CA LEU A 45 -3.21 23.81 -37.83
C LEU A 45 -3.80 24.72 -36.77
N ARG A 46 -5.08 25.06 -36.99
CA ARG A 46 -5.97 25.71 -36.04
C ARG A 46 -5.87 24.96 -34.70
N THR A 47 -5.29 25.60 -33.69
CA THR A 47 -5.27 25.07 -32.33
C THR A 47 -6.71 25.10 -31.80
N THR A 48 -7.40 23.97 -31.90
CA THR A 48 -8.49 23.69 -30.98
C THR A 48 -7.85 23.49 -29.63
N GLU A 49 -7.95 24.49 -28.75
CA GLU A 49 -7.68 24.35 -27.33
C GLU A 49 -8.38 23.09 -26.83
N THR A 50 -7.59 22.09 -26.48
CA THR A 50 -8.06 20.95 -25.71
C THR A 50 -8.40 21.53 -24.33
N PRO A 51 -9.60 21.28 -23.78
CA PRO A 51 -9.89 21.73 -22.43
C PRO A 51 -8.84 21.12 -21.50
N ALA A 52 -8.29 21.92 -20.57
CA ALA A 52 -7.58 21.39 -19.41
C ALA A 52 -8.42 20.25 -18.81
N PRO A 53 -7.82 19.14 -18.33
CA PRO A 53 -8.57 18.05 -17.75
C PRO A 53 -9.51 18.66 -16.70
N SER A 54 -10.80 18.42 -16.89
CA SER A 54 -11.88 18.93 -16.05
C SER A 54 -11.47 18.81 -14.60
N ALA A 55 -11.51 19.92 -13.86
CA ALA A 55 -11.24 19.94 -12.42
C ALA A 55 -11.95 18.74 -11.78
N LEU A 56 -11.16 17.86 -11.15
CA LEU A 56 -11.66 16.67 -10.47
C LEU A 56 -12.85 17.07 -9.56
N PRO A 57 -13.89 16.23 -9.41
CA PRO A 57 -15.02 16.55 -8.55
C PRO A 57 -14.52 16.82 -7.14
N THR A 58 -14.76 18.01 -6.62
CA THR A 58 -14.18 18.41 -5.33
C THR A 58 -15.25 18.98 -4.42
N LYS A 59 -15.25 18.50 -3.18
CA LYS A 59 -15.93 19.19 -2.10
C LYS A 59 -14.98 20.25 -1.57
N THR A 60 -15.30 21.50 -1.83
CA THR A 60 -14.68 22.63 -1.15
C THR A 60 -15.59 23.03 0.02
N TRP A 61 -14.98 23.39 1.15
CA TRP A 61 -15.76 24.02 2.22
C TRP A 61 -16.23 25.40 1.74
N PRO A 62 -17.44 25.86 2.09
CA PRO A 62 -17.88 27.21 1.76
C PRO A 62 -16.97 28.25 2.46
N GLU A 63 -16.30 29.12 1.69
CA GLU A 63 -15.54 30.24 2.25
C GLU A 63 -16.48 31.38 2.66
N LYS A 64 -16.36 31.86 3.91
CA LYS A 64 -16.97 33.12 4.37
C LYS A 64 -15.95 34.24 4.56
N LYS A 65 -16.40 35.47 4.29
CA LYS A 65 -15.66 36.71 4.55
C LYS A 65 -15.48 36.94 6.05
N GLN A 66 -14.41 37.65 6.41
CA GLN A 66 -13.83 37.81 7.75
C GLN A 66 -14.78 38.36 8.86
N GLY A 67 -16.03 38.74 8.54
CA GLY A 67 -16.98 39.42 9.43
C GLY A 67 -18.13 38.60 10.04
N ASP A 68 -18.28 37.31 9.70
CA ASP A 68 -19.41 36.46 10.16
C ASP A 68 -19.06 35.50 11.33
N ARG A 69 -17.92 35.71 11.97
CA ARG A 69 -17.37 34.81 13.01
C ARG A 69 -18.13 34.99 14.33
N LYS A 70 -18.98 34.03 14.70
CA LYS A 70 -19.44 33.84 16.09
C LYS A 70 -18.54 32.80 16.77
N PRO A 71 -17.61 33.19 17.66
CA PRO A 71 -16.80 32.24 18.41
C PRO A 71 -17.64 31.60 19.54
N PHE A 72 -17.16 30.47 20.09
CA PHE A 72 -17.67 29.77 21.31
C PHE A 72 -18.67 28.60 21.20
N LYS A 73 -19.10 28.12 20.02
CA LYS A 73 -19.97 26.91 19.97
C LYS A 73 -19.23 25.58 19.81
N GLN A 74 -17.97 25.58 19.38
CA GLN A 74 -17.27 24.33 19.02
C GLN A 74 -16.40 23.74 20.11
N GLU A 75 -15.85 24.54 21.02
CA GLU A 75 -14.99 24.04 22.11
C GLU A 75 -15.71 23.00 22.97
N ARG A 76 -16.97 23.25 23.33
CA ARG A 76 -17.79 22.28 24.07
C ARG A 76 -18.02 20.99 23.30
N ALA A 77 -18.22 21.07 21.98
CA ALA A 77 -18.40 19.90 21.12
C ALA A 77 -17.09 19.10 21.00
N TYR A 78 -15.96 19.79 20.87
CA TYR A 78 -14.62 19.19 20.88
C TYR A 78 -14.36 18.46 22.20
N LYS A 79 -14.51 19.14 23.35
CA LYS A 79 -14.35 18.56 24.69
C LYS A 79 -15.22 17.32 24.89
N ASN A 80 -16.48 17.36 24.39
CA ASN A 80 -17.38 16.20 24.43
C ASN A 80 -16.93 15.03 23.54
N ILE A 81 -16.46 15.28 22.32
CA ILE A 81 -16.06 14.23 21.37
C ILE A 81 -14.76 13.56 21.81
N VAL A 82 -13.81 14.38 22.26
CA VAL A 82 -12.52 13.94 22.79
C VAL A 82 -12.68 13.28 24.16
N GLY A 83 -13.73 13.64 24.90
CA GLY A 83 -14.09 13.02 26.16
C GLY A 83 -13.22 13.49 27.31
N PHE A 84 -13.21 14.79 27.60
CA PHE A 84 -12.62 15.36 28.82
C PHE A 84 -13.47 16.49 29.40
N GLN A 85 -13.47 16.61 30.73
CA GLN A 85 -14.29 17.58 31.47
C GLN A 85 -13.46 18.74 32.03
N GLY A 86 -12.19 18.50 32.36
CA GLY A 86 -11.23 19.51 32.81
C GLY A 86 -10.02 19.61 31.88
N ASP A 87 -9.43 20.79 31.83
CA ASP A 87 -8.28 21.14 30.98
C ASP A 87 -7.01 20.28 31.26
N GLN A 88 -6.92 19.69 32.45
CA GLN A 88 -5.86 18.74 32.84
C GLN A 88 -5.99 17.36 32.18
N ASP A 89 -7.17 17.00 31.67
CA ASP A 89 -7.47 15.69 31.07
C ASP A 89 -7.37 15.69 29.52
N ASP A 90 -6.78 16.75 28.96
CA ASP A 90 -6.52 16.87 27.51
C ASP A 90 -5.63 15.70 27.04
N PRO A 91 -6.10 14.84 26.11
CA PRO A 91 -5.35 13.67 25.64
C PRO A 91 -3.99 13.98 25.02
N PHE A 92 -3.79 15.21 24.53
CA PHE A 92 -2.55 15.61 23.87
C PHE A 92 -1.61 16.38 24.80
N ARG A 93 -1.98 16.59 26.07
CA ARG A 93 -1.10 17.19 27.07
C ARG A 93 0.08 16.26 27.34
N GLY A 94 1.29 16.81 27.24
CA GLY A 94 2.53 16.03 27.38
C GLY A 94 2.74 14.99 26.27
N VAL A 95 2.08 15.13 25.12
CA VAL A 95 2.28 14.27 23.95
C VAL A 95 2.85 15.08 22.80
N ASP A 96 4.00 14.66 22.30
CA ASP A 96 4.68 15.23 21.14
C ASP A 96 4.30 14.43 19.89
N ILE A 97 3.77 15.12 18.87
CA ILE A 97 3.32 14.49 17.64
C ILE A 97 4.40 14.63 16.58
N HIS A 98 4.99 13.51 16.19
CA HIS A 98 6.00 13.42 15.16
C HIS A 98 5.36 13.05 13.82
N ILE A 99 5.56 13.89 12.80
CA ILE A 99 5.05 13.64 11.46
C ILE A 99 6.15 13.02 10.59
N HIS A 100 5.81 11.87 10.02
CA HIS A 100 6.63 11.11 9.09
C HIS A 100 6.04 11.22 7.69
N ARG A 101 6.89 11.15 6.68
CA ARG A 101 6.42 10.92 5.31
C ARG A 101 6.10 9.45 5.15
N ASN A 102 5.19 9.13 4.23
CA ASN A 102 4.82 7.75 3.94
C ASN A 102 6.06 6.88 3.67
N GLY A 103 6.23 5.79 4.41
CA GLY A 103 7.33 4.85 4.26
C GLY A 103 8.73 5.37 4.60
N GLU A 104 8.88 6.52 5.28
CA GLU A 104 10.15 7.05 5.82
C GLU A 104 10.17 6.87 7.34
N ALA A 105 11.25 6.28 7.90
CA ALA A 105 11.33 5.95 9.32
C ALA A 105 11.62 7.17 10.22
N ASP A 106 12.31 8.17 9.67
CA ASP A 106 12.67 9.39 10.37
C ASP A 106 11.60 10.48 10.16
N PRO A 107 11.24 11.23 11.23
CA PRO A 107 10.22 12.26 11.12
C PRO A 107 10.74 13.43 10.26
N CYS A 108 9.91 13.91 9.34
CA CYS A 108 10.25 15.07 8.50
C CYS A 108 10.04 16.41 9.22
N SER A 109 9.45 16.37 10.41
CA SER A 109 9.33 17.49 11.32
C SER A 109 9.82 17.11 12.71
N ARG A 110 10.79 17.85 13.24
CA ARG A 110 10.89 17.99 14.70
C ARG A 110 9.90 19.09 15.06
N GLN A 111 8.87 18.81 15.86
CA GLN A 111 8.14 19.91 16.49
C GLN A 111 9.20 20.77 17.20
N ALA A 112 9.23 22.06 16.88
CA ALA A 112 9.85 23.00 17.80
C ALA A 112 9.15 22.77 19.13
N HIS A 113 9.91 22.49 20.20
CA HIS A 113 9.36 22.45 21.53
C HIS A 113 8.53 23.72 21.69
N TYR A 114 7.20 23.56 21.68
CA TYR A 114 6.33 24.62 22.10
C TYR A 114 6.65 24.75 23.57
N HIS A 115 7.57 25.67 23.89
CA HIS A 115 7.73 26.17 25.24
C HIS A 115 6.30 26.47 25.68
N GLU A 116 5.82 25.73 26.69
CA GLU A 116 4.66 26.19 27.42
C GLU A 116 4.99 27.64 27.77
N ASP A 117 4.22 28.56 27.22
CA ASP A 117 4.36 29.97 27.54
C ASP A 117 4.49 30.04 29.07
N GLN A 118 5.55 30.68 29.55
CA GLN A 118 5.74 30.96 30.98
C GLN A 118 4.62 31.87 31.54
N ASP A 119 3.64 32.21 30.72
CA ASP A 119 2.38 32.83 31.10
C ASP A 119 1.33 31.72 31.30
N GLY A 120 0.84 31.58 32.53
CA GLY A 120 -0.11 30.56 33.01
C GLY A 120 -1.46 30.45 32.26
N ASP A 121 -1.43 30.09 30.98
CA ASP A 121 -2.60 29.75 30.17
C ASP A 121 -2.97 28.28 30.38
N ALA A 122 -3.48 28.00 31.57
CA ALA A 122 -3.95 26.69 32.00
C ALA A 122 -5.24 26.32 31.26
N GLY A 123 -5.12 25.66 30.10
CA GLY A 123 -6.30 25.23 29.35
C GLY A 123 -6.06 24.02 28.44
N LEU A 124 -5.40 24.22 27.31
CA LEU A 124 -5.33 23.23 26.24
C LEU A 124 -3.90 23.08 25.73
N SER A 125 -3.52 21.86 25.35
CA SER A 125 -2.24 21.59 24.68
C SER A 125 -2.15 22.33 23.34
N PRO A 126 -0.92 22.59 22.83
CA PRO A 126 -0.74 23.21 21.51
C PRO A 126 -1.47 22.47 20.38
N THR A 127 -1.47 21.13 20.41
CA THR A 127 -2.20 20.29 19.46
C THR A 127 -3.71 20.51 19.56
N SER A 128 -4.27 20.50 20.76
CA SER A 128 -5.69 20.79 20.97
C SER A 128 -6.08 22.18 20.50
N LYS A 129 -5.24 23.20 20.79
CA LYS A 129 -5.41 24.57 20.29
C LYS A 129 -5.42 24.61 18.75
N ALA A 130 -4.48 23.91 18.09
CA ALA A 130 -4.40 23.86 16.63
C ALA A 130 -5.62 23.16 15.99
N LEU A 131 -6.07 22.04 16.57
CA LEU A 131 -7.25 21.31 16.11
C LEU A 131 -8.54 22.13 16.29
N LEU A 132 -8.70 22.78 17.43
CA LEU A 132 -9.82 23.68 17.69
C LEU A 132 -9.82 24.88 16.74
N TYR A 133 -8.66 25.51 16.54
CA TYR A 133 -8.52 26.60 15.58
C TYR A 133 -8.91 26.17 14.16
N ALA A 134 -8.44 25.00 13.71
CA ALA A 134 -8.79 24.44 12.42
C ALA A 134 -10.30 24.15 12.34
N ALA A 135 -10.89 23.60 13.39
CA ALA A 135 -12.32 23.31 13.47
C ALA A 135 -13.15 24.59 13.38
N GLU A 136 -12.78 25.64 14.11
CA GLU A 136 -13.50 26.91 14.08
C GLU A 136 -13.44 27.57 12.71
N ARG A 137 -12.29 27.41 12.03
CA ARG A 137 -12.08 27.93 10.68
C ARG A 137 -12.85 27.14 9.61
N PHE A 138 -13.05 25.84 9.80
CA PHE A 138 -13.71 24.96 8.82
C PHE A 138 -15.19 24.73 9.08
N ALA A 139 -15.62 24.74 10.34
CA ALA A 139 -16.87 24.11 10.77
C ALA A 139 -17.93 25.09 11.30
N VAL A 140 -17.97 26.34 10.84
CA VAL A 140 -18.98 27.31 11.32
C VAL A 140 -20.42 26.78 11.08
N ASP A 141 -20.62 25.90 10.09
CA ASP A 141 -21.96 25.42 9.69
C ASP A 141 -22.20 23.89 9.87
N ARG A 142 -21.21 23.08 10.32
CA ARG A 142 -21.39 21.62 10.55
C ARG A 142 -20.85 21.17 11.93
N PRO A 143 -21.64 20.44 12.74
CA PRO A 143 -21.17 19.90 14.02
C PRO A 143 -20.01 18.91 13.87
N LEU A 144 -19.03 18.95 14.79
CA LEU A 144 -17.86 18.06 14.79
C LEU A 144 -18.22 16.56 14.86
N ASP A 145 -19.33 16.21 15.51
CA ASP A 145 -19.83 14.83 15.62
C ASP A 145 -20.40 14.28 14.30
N LYS A 146 -20.56 15.15 13.30
CA LYS A 146 -21.01 14.80 11.94
C LYS A 146 -19.88 14.74 10.92
N PHE A 147 -18.64 14.88 11.35
CA PHE A 147 -17.48 14.80 10.48
C PHE A 147 -17.31 13.37 9.97
N THR A 148 -17.15 13.23 8.67
CA THR A 148 -16.68 11.99 8.05
C THR A 148 -15.16 11.90 8.18
N LYS A 149 -14.57 10.72 7.89
CA LYS A 149 -13.11 10.57 7.85
C LYS A 149 -12.42 11.58 6.92
N TYR A 150 -13.08 11.96 5.83
CA TYR A 150 -12.57 12.96 4.88
C TYR A 150 -12.63 14.39 5.41
N ASP A 151 -13.66 14.74 6.18
CA ASP A 151 -13.71 16.04 6.87
C ASP A 151 -12.59 16.09 7.94
N PHE A 152 -12.31 14.96 8.61
CA PHE A 152 -11.24 14.82 9.59
C PHE A 152 -9.83 14.87 8.97
N ASP A 153 -9.58 14.20 7.84
CA ASP A 153 -8.31 14.26 7.11
C ASP A 153 -7.96 15.71 6.75
N ALA A 154 -8.95 16.49 6.28
CA ALA A 154 -8.81 17.91 6.00
C ALA A 154 -8.53 18.75 7.25
N LEU A 155 -9.26 18.49 8.34
CA LEU A 155 -9.06 19.14 9.63
C LEU A 155 -7.63 18.92 10.16
N LEU A 156 -7.20 17.66 10.22
CA LEU A 156 -5.91 17.26 10.77
C LEU A 156 -4.75 17.77 9.90
N THR A 157 -4.86 17.66 8.58
CA THR A 157 -3.87 18.21 7.65
C THR A 157 -3.70 19.72 7.86
N HIS A 158 -4.79 20.48 8.05
CA HIS A 158 -4.68 21.92 8.30
C HIS A 158 -4.05 22.23 9.66
N ALA A 159 -4.49 21.55 10.71
CA ALA A 159 -3.99 21.76 12.07
C ALA A 159 -2.47 21.55 12.12
N LEU A 160 -1.99 20.46 11.51
CA LEU A 160 -0.56 20.12 11.47
C LEU A 160 0.24 21.00 10.50
N ALA A 161 -0.39 21.52 9.45
CA ALA A 161 0.25 22.47 8.54
C ALA A 161 0.47 23.82 9.25
N VAL A 162 -0.60 24.40 9.81
CA VAL A 162 -0.63 25.80 10.30
C VAL A 162 0.16 25.98 11.59
N GLY A 163 0.28 24.95 12.41
CA GLY A 163 1.07 24.97 13.64
C GLY A 163 2.59 25.09 13.46
N ASN A 164 3.13 25.23 12.23
CA ASN A 164 4.59 25.21 12.00
C ASN A 164 5.13 26.37 11.15
N GLY A 165 4.47 27.53 11.14
CA GLY A 165 4.90 28.70 10.37
C GLY A 165 4.74 28.54 8.85
N ASN A 166 4.74 29.67 8.12
CA ASN A 166 4.33 29.71 6.70
C ASN A 166 5.13 28.81 5.75
N LYS A 167 6.39 28.45 6.08
CA LYS A 167 7.24 27.62 5.21
C LYS A 167 6.86 26.14 5.26
N MET A 168 6.58 25.60 6.45
CA MET A 168 6.22 24.19 6.62
C MET A 168 4.80 23.87 6.14
N ILE A 169 3.87 24.84 6.24
CA ILE A 169 2.53 24.76 5.62
C ILE A 169 2.66 24.37 4.14
N SER A 170 3.59 24.99 3.41
CA SER A 170 3.77 24.72 1.98
C SER A 170 4.32 23.32 1.72
N GLU A 171 5.25 22.82 2.52
CA GLU A 171 5.92 21.54 2.27
C GLU A 171 5.03 20.33 2.55
N MET A 172 4.31 20.31 3.68
CA MET A 172 3.39 19.21 3.98
C MET A 172 2.23 19.17 2.98
N LEU A 173 1.65 20.33 2.62
CA LEU A 173 0.55 20.38 1.64
C LEU A 173 1.01 19.97 0.23
N LYS A 174 2.24 20.32 -0.17
CA LYS A 174 2.86 19.83 -1.42
C LYS A 174 3.05 18.31 -1.42
N MET A 175 3.30 17.72 -0.26
CA MET A 175 3.40 16.27 -0.11
C MET A 175 2.03 15.61 -0.19
N CYS A 176 1.01 16.17 0.48
CA CYS A 176 -0.35 15.62 0.48
C CYS A 176 -1.01 15.65 -0.91
N ASP A 177 -0.73 16.69 -1.70
CA ASP A 177 -1.26 16.88 -3.04
C ASP A 177 -0.12 16.90 -4.08
N MET A 178 0.10 15.75 -4.71
CA MET A 178 1.15 15.56 -5.71
C MET A 178 0.85 16.22 -7.07
N GLY A 179 -0.31 16.88 -7.21
CA GLY A 179 -0.73 17.58 -8.41
C GLY A 179 -1.35 16.68 -9.50
N PRO A 180 -2.01 17.28 -10.50
CA PRO A 180 -2.92 16.58 -11.42
C PRO A 180 -2.26 15.52 -12.32
N GLY A 181 -0.93 15.50 -12.45
CA GLY A 181 -0.19 14.50 -13.21
C GLY A 181 0.29 13.29 -12.39
N ARG A 182 0.19 13.36 -11.05
CA ARG A 182 0.63 12.31 -10.11
C ARG A 182 -0.43 11.94 -9.07
N THR A 183 -1.57 12.61 -9.09
CA THR A 183 -2.73 12.29 -8.26
C THR A 183 -3.59 11.22 -8.92
N VAL A 184 -3.28 9.95 -8.63
CA VAL A 184 -4.16 8.80 -8.94
C VAL A 184 -5.51 8.99 -8.26
N ILE A 185 -6.60 8.80 -9.02
CA ILE A 185 -7.96 8.89 -8.50
C ILE A 185 -8.27 7.59 -7.75
N GLN A 186 -8.33 7.68 -6.42
CA GLN A 186 -8.80 6.61 -5.54
C GLN A 186 -10.33 6.48 -5.55
N LEU A 187 -10.86 5.37 -5.05
CA LEU A 187 -12.31 5.10 -5.03
C LEU A 187 -13.10 6.15 -4.23
N ASP A 188 -12.48 6.72 -3.21
CA ASP A 188 -13.04 7.73 -2.33
C ASP A 188 -12.61 9.17 -2.69
N HIS A 189 -11.90 9.36 -3.81
CA HIS A 189 -11.29 10.64 -4.16
C HIS A 189 -12.31 11.79 -4.27
N GLU A 190 -13.52 11.50 -4.76
CA GLU A 190 -14.64 12.48 -4.85
C GLU A 190 -15.21 12.88 -3.48
N LYS A 191 -14.91 12.11 -2.43
CA LYS A 191 -15.33 12.38 -1.06
C LYS A 191 -14.33 13.24 -0.30
N LEU A 192 -13.09 13.37 -0.79
CA LEU A 192 -12.04 14.19 -0.20
C LEU A 192 -12.50 15.65 -0.08
N VAL A 193 -12.12 16.28 1.03
CA VAL A 193 -12.44 17.68 1.29
C VAL A 193 -11.17 18.51 1.21
N ARG A 194 -11.14 19.48 0.29
CA ARG A 194 -9.95 20.31 0.07
C ARG A 194 -9.70 21.26 1.24
N ILE A 195 -8.42 21.56 1.49
CA ILE A 195 -8.01 22.57 2.45
C ILE A 195 -8.39 23.96 1.92
N PRO A 196 -9.34 24.68 2.53
CA PRO A 196 -9.93 25.91 1.99
C PRO A 196 -8.91 26.99 1.58
N THR A 197 -7.88 27.19 2.40
CA THR A 197 -6.90 28.28 2.23
C THR A 197 -5.99 28.13 1.01
N VAL A 198 -5.77 26.90 0.55
CA VAL A 198 -4.82 26.60 -0.55
C VAL A 198 -5.41 25.71 -1.64
N GLN A 199 -6.64 25.23 -1.44
CA GLN A 199 -7.35 24.30 -2.34
C GLN A 199 -6.57 23.00 -2.64
N SER A 200 -5.71 22.57 -1.73
CA SER A 200 -4.90 21.35 -1.81
C SER A 200 -5.67 20.15 -1.24
N TYR A 201 -5.41 18.96 -1.77
CA TYR A 201 -5.91 17.72 -1.17
C TYR A 201 -5.27 17.42 0.19
N PRO A 202 -6.03 16.85 1.15
CA PRO A 202 -5.49 16.50 2.46
C PRO A 202 -4.65 15.23 2.41
N CYS A 203 -3.75 15.07 3.38
CA CYS A 203 -3.19 13.75 3.68
C CYS A 203 -4.21 12.95 4.50
N HIS A 204 -4.12 11.63 4.41
CA HIS A 204 -4.66 10.75 5.45
C HIS A 204 -3.52 10.26 6.33
N PHE A 205 -3.82 9.92 7.58
CA PHE A 205 -2.80 9.66 8.61
C PHE A 205 -2.91 8.25 9.17
N HIS A 206 -1.76 7.63 9.39
CA HIS A 206 -1.65 6.31 9.99
C HIS A 206 -0.72 6.34 11.21
N THR A 207 -0.93 5.45 12.17
CA THR A 207 0.09 5.18 13.19
C THR A 207 1.27 4.40 12.59
N ARG A 208 2.33 4.21 13.38
CA ARG A 208 3.48 3.37 12.99
C ARG A 208 3.08 1.93 12.70
N GLU A 209 2.15 1.42 13.49
CA GLU A 209 1.56 0.10 13.38
C GLU A 209 0.58 -0.01 12.21
N GLY A 210 0.36 1.05 11.42
CA GLY A 210 -0.44 1.01 10.19
C GLY A 210 -1.94 1.29 10.39
N LEU A 211 -2.39 1.58 11.61
CA LEU A 211 -3.79 1.93 11.89
C LEU A 211 -4.15 3.29 11.26
N ARG A 212 -5.10 3.30 10.33
CA ARG A 212 -5.65 4.55 9.77
C ARG A 212 -6.43 5.32 10.82
N VAL A 213 -6.06 6.58 11.03
CA VAL A 213 -6.73 7.49 11.95
C VAL A 213 -7.87 8.20 11.21
N THR A 214 -9.11 7.87 11.55
CA THR A 214 -10.31 8.28 10.80
C THR A 214 -11.19 9.29 11.54
N SER A 215 -10.90 9.57 12.81
CA SER A 215 -11.69 10.50 13.61
C SER A 215 -10.89 11.13 14.75
N LEU A 216 -11.38 12.27 15.22
CA LEU A 216 -10.82 12.97 16.38
C LEU A 216 -10.86 12.11 17.66
N LYS A 217 -11.95 11.36 17.87
CA LYS A 217 -12.08 10.47 19.02
C LYS A 217 -11.03 9.36 18.99
N GLN A 218 -10.79 8.77 17.81
CA GLN A 218 -9.75 7.75 17.64
C GLN A 218 -8.36 8.33 17.90
N LEU A 219 -8.03 9.49 17.31
CA LEU A 219 -6.75 10.17 17.54
C LEU A 219 -6.51 10.47 19.03
N ALA A 220 -7.54 10.93 19.74
CA ALA A 220 -7.46 11.18 21.18
C ALA A 220 -7.24 9.91 22.01
N THR A 221 -7.86 8.80 21.60
CA THR A 221 -7.69 7.49 22.24
C THR A 221 -6.24 7.00 22.06
N ILE A 222 -5.73 7.05 20.83
CA ILE A 222 -4.34 6.70 20.49
C ILE A 222 -3.36 7.57 21.29
N ALA A 223 -3.58 8.89 21.37
CA ALA A 223 -2.70 9.77 22.15
C ALA A 223 -2.70 9.46 23.65
N ARG A 224 -3.82 8.97 24.21
CA ARG A 224 -3.90 8.57 25.63
C ARG A 224 -3.24 7.22 25.89
N GLU A 225 -3.53 6.25 25.05
CA GLU A 225 -3.26 4.83 25.32
C GLU A 225 -1.99 4.31 24.63
N GLU A 226 -1.64 4.86 23.47
CA GLU A 226 -0.56 4.33 22.61
C GLU A 226 0.67 5.25 22.51
N ALA A 227 0.59 6.50 22.98
CA ALA A 227 1.77 7.38 23.02
C ALA A 227 2.81 6.82 24.02
N LYS A 228 4.05 6.65 23.57
CA LYS A 228 5.12 5.98 24.33
C LYS A 228 6.17 6.97 24.79
N PHE A 229 6.83 6.74 25.93
CA PHE A 229 8.02 7.51 26.27
C PHE A 229 9.16 7.15 25.30
N PRO A 230 9.97 8.12 24.86
CA PRO A 230 11.10 7.83 23.97
C PRO A 230 12.05 6.83 24.65
N ALA A 231 12.37 5.75 23.97
CA ALA A 231 13.38 4.81 24.42
C ALA A 231 14.76 5.47 24.29
N GLY A 232 15.36 5.86 25.42
CA GLY A 232 16.70 6.44 25.43
C GLY A 232 17.76 5.38 25.17
N GLU A 233 18.38 5.39 23.99
CA GLU A 233 19.68 4.74 23.78
C GLU A 233 20.76 5.83 23.87
N CYS A 234 21.36 5.99 25.04
CA CYS A 234 22.61 6.75 25.15
C CYS A 234 23.75 5.79 24.78
N THR A 235 24.51 6.10 23.73
CA THR A 235 25.70 5.29 23.40
C THR A 235 26.81 5.53 24.43
N GLU A 236 27.76 4.59 24.58
CA GLU A 236 28.93 4.80 25.46
C GLU A 236 29.74 6.05 25.07
N ALA A 237 29.73 6.40 23.77
CA ALA A 237 30.35 7.63 23.26
C ALA A 237 29.66 8.89 23.83
N ASP A 238 28.32 8.90 23.93
CA ASP A 238 27.56 10.03 24.44
C ASP A 238 27.72 10.22 25.96
N GLN A 239 28.01 9.14 26.69
CA GLN A 239 28.30 9.19 28.13
C GLN A 239 29.70 9.78 28.40
N THR A 240 30.70 9.40 27.60
CA THR A 240 32.06 9.92 27.73
C THR A 240 32.21 11.38 27.29
N ALA A 241 31.34 11.85 26.38
CA ALA A 241 31.32 13.23 25.92
C ALA A 241 30.52 14.18 26.85
N GLY A 242 29.84 13.68 27.89
CA GLY A 242 29.00 14.49 28.78
C GLY A 242 27.80 15.13 28.08
N THR A 243 27.39 14.61 26.91
CA THR A 243 26.30 15.14 26.09
C THR A 243 24.96 14.49 26.39
N CYS A 244 24.96 13.37 27.11
CA CYS A 244 23.76 12.75 27.66
C CYS A 244 23.71 12.96 29.16
N ASP A 245 22.83 13.86 29.59
CA ASP A 245 22.52 14.05 31.00
C ASP A 245 21.48 12.99 31.41
N ASN A 246 21.88 12.04 32.25
CA ASN A 246 20.99 10.99 32.78
C ASN A 246 19.83 11.55 33.64
N GLY A 247 19.72 12.88 33.76
CA GLY A 247 18.65 13.60 34.44
C GLY A 247 17.54 14.18 33.54
N ALA A 248 17.64 14.07 32.22
CA ALA A 248 16.63 14.57 31.27
C ALA A 248 15.96 13.44 30.49
N THR A 249 15.35 12.47 31.19
CA THR A 249 14.29 11.67 30.58
C THR A 249 13.19 12.62 30.13
N SER A 250 12.89 12.68 28.84
CA SER A 250 11.71 13.39 28.35
C SER A 250 10.49 12.92 29.14
N GLU A 251 9.92 13.77 30.00
CA GLU A 251 8.63 13.50 30.67
C GLU A 251 7.46 13.46 29.67
N ARG A 252 7.73 13.66 28.38
CA ARG A 252 6.76 13.72 27.30
C ARG A 252 6.74 12.42 26.51
N ARG A 253 5.53 11.99 26.15
CA ARG A 253 5.26 10.82 25.33
C ARG A 253 5.29 11.22 23.85
N GLU A 254 5.74 10.33 22.98
CA GLU A 254 5.79 10.54 21.54
C GLU A 254 4.66 9.77 20.85
N LEU A 255 4.00 10.43 19.89
CA LEU A 255 3.03 9.84 18.98
C LEU A 255 3.51 10.04 17.54
N HIS A 256 3.72 8.95 16.82
CA HIS A 256 4.23 8.96 15.45
C HIS A 256 3.07 8.81 14.46
N LEU A 257 2.88 9.81 13.60
CA LEU A 257 1.87 9.79 12.54
C LEU A 257 2.54 9.84 11.17
N TYR A 258 2.10 8.98 10.27
CA TYR A 258 2.57 8.88 8.89
C TYR A 258 1.56 9.55 7.98
N ALA A 259 2.00 10.65 7.35
CA ALA A 259 1.19 11.41 6.43
C ALA A 259 1.27 10.78 5.03
N VAL A 260 0.15 10.21 4.59
CA VAL A 260 0.01 9.54 3.30
C VAL A 260 -0.69 10.48 2.30
N PRO A 261 -0.08 10.75 1.13
CA PRO A 261 -0.70 11.58 0.10
C PRO A 261 -2.06 11.03 -0.37
N ALA A 262 -2.98 11.91 -0.77
CA ALA A 262 -4.34 11.54 -1.21
C ALA A 262 -4.39 10.54 -2.38
N SER A 263 -3.29 10.38 -3.11
CA SER A 263 -3.15 9.48 -4.26
C SER A 263 -2.30 8.24 -3.99
N ARG A 264 -1.92 8.00 -2.73
CA ARG A 264 -1.04 6.92 -2.30
C ARG A 264 -1.71 6.09 -1.22
N VAL A 265 -1.10 4.94 -0.96
CA VAL A 265 -1.49 3.99 0.07
C VAL A 265 -0.39 3.91 1.11
N PHE A 266 -0.72 3.56 2.34
CA PHE A 266 0.23 3.43 3.43
C PHE A 266 1.29 2.35 3.13
N ILE A 267 2.54 2.65 3.47
CA ILE A 267 3.67 1.71 3.41
C ILE A 267 4.41 1.78 4.75
N PHE A 268 4.67 0.60 5.33
CA PHE A 268 5.46 0.50 6.56
C PHE A 268 6.84 1.14 6.41
N ALA A 269 7.29 1.79 7.48
CA ALA A 269 8.53 2.55 7.55
C ALA A 269 9.48 1.95 8.62
N PRO A 270 10.05 0.77 8.35
CA PRO A 270 10.97 0.13 9.28
C PRO A 270 12.29 0.91 9.40
N LYS A 271 12.87 0.91 10.60
CA LYS A 271 14.12 1.57 10.94
C LYS A 271 15.33 0.63 10.81
N TYR A 272 15.19 -0.63 11.19
CA TYR A 272 16.28 -1.62 11.13
C TYR A 272 15.75 -3.05 10.95
N VAL A 273 16.62 -3.96 10.52
CA VAL A 273 16.30 -5.39 10.37
C VAL A 273 16.19 -6.05 11.76
N GLY A 274 15.17 -6.87 11.97
CA GLY A 274 14.84 -7.49 13.25
C GLY A 274 13.93 -6.64 14.15
N GLU A 275 13.51 -5.47 13.67
CA GLU A 275 12.51 -4.65 14.36
C GLU A 275 11.13 -5.34 14.35
N ILE A 276 10.40 -5.27 15.48
CA ILE A 276 9.12 -5.96 15.66
C ILE A 276 8.02 -4.96 16.06
N PHE A 277 6.84 -5.08 15.44
CA PHE A 277 5.66 -4.26 15.73
C PHE A 277 4.42 -5.13 15.98
N GLU A 278 3.60 -4.78 16.96
CA GLU A 278 2.26 -5.36 17.14
C GLU A 278 1.27 -4.66 16.21
N LEU A 279 0.32 -5.41 15.64
CA LEU A 279 -0.78 -4.88 14.84
C LEU A 279 -2.12 -5.05 15.58
N PRO A 280 -2.42 -4.22 16.60
CA PRO A 280 -3.59 -4.42 17.48
C PRO A 280 -4.95 -4.28 16.76
N HIS A 281 -4.96 -3.66 15.59
CA HIS A 281 -6.16 -3.46 14.76
C HIS A 281 -6.45 -4.64 13.82
N VAL A 282 -5.57 -5.65 13.75
CA VAL A 282 -5.75 -6.84 12.93
C VAL A 282 -6.30 -7.98 13.78
N SER A 283 -7.58 -8.30 13.59
CA SER A 283 -8.25 -9.39 14.30
C SER A 283 -8.10 -10.72 13.57
N VAL A 284 -7.85 -11.79 14.33
CA VAL A 284 -7.76 -13.19 13.86
C VAL A 284 -8.71 -14.09 14.66
N PRO A 285 -9.09 -15.29 14.16
CA PRO A 285 -10.10 -16.14 14.81
C PRO A 285 -9.86 -16.47 16.30
N GLU A 286 -8.60 -16.60 16.72
CA GLU A 286 -8.22 -16.89 18.11
C GLU A 286 -7.91 -15.65 18.96
N ASN A 287 -8.11 -14.44 18.43
CA ASN A 287 -7.70 -13.17 19.04
C ASN A 287 -6.23 -13.13 19.50
N LEU A 288 -5.36 -13.89 18.82
CA LEU A 288 -3.92 -13.82 19.05
C LEU A 288 -3.38 -12.47 18.54
N PRO A 289 -2.39 -11.87 19.23
CA PRO A 289 -1.74 -10.66 18.74
C PRO A 289 -0.96 -10.99 17.46
N VAL A 290 -1.16 -10.16 16.44
CA VAL A 290 -0.46 -10.24 15.15
C VAL A 290 0.77 -9.36 15.21
N TRP A 291 1.91 -9.89 14.78
CA TRP A 291 3.18 -9.16 14.81
C TRP A 291 3.80 -9.09 13.43
N LEU A 292 4.49 -7.99 13.14
CA LEU A 292 5.40 -7.86 12.00
C LEU A 292 6.83 -7.86 12.49
N GLU A 293 7.70 -8.65 11.85
CA GLU A 293 9.15 -8.55 12.00
C GLU A 293 9.79 -8.14 10.69
N VAL A 294 10.71 -7.18 10.75
CA VAL A 294 11.44 -6.69 9.58
C VAL A 294 12.54 -7.68 9.22
N ILE A 295 12.38 -8.35 8.07
CA ILE A 295 13.39 -9.27 7.53
C ILE A 295 14.40 -8.51 6.66
N SER A 296 13.95 -7.48 5.95
CA SER A 296 14.80 -6.70 5.04
C SER A 296 14.25 -5.29 4.84
N LEU A 297 15.15 -4.32 4.68
CA LEU A 297 14.83 -2.93 4.33
C LEU A 297 14.79 -2.72 2.80
N GLU A 298 15.62 -3.44 2.05
CA GLU A 298 15.68 -3.36 0.58
C GLU A 298 15.91 -4.76 -0.06
N PRO A 299 14.89 -5.36 -0.70
CA PRO A 299 13.49 -4.94 -0.70
C PRO A 299 12.90 -4.94 0.71
N ARG A 300 11.81 -4.20 0.91
CA ARG A 300 11.06 -4.24 2.17
C ARG A 300 10.33 -5.57 2.28
N VAL A 301 10.76 -6.40 3.24
CA VAL A 301 10.20 -7.73 3.49
C VAL A 301 9.96 -7.89 4.98
N PHE A 302 8.78 -8.41 5.33
CA PHE A 302 8.34 -8.62 6.70
C PHE A 302 7.83 -10.05 6.88
N ASP A 303 8.12 -10.65 8.03
CA ASP A 303 7.38 -11.80 8.53
C ASP A 303 6.11 -11.31 9.21
N VAL A 304 5.00 -12.05 9.07
CA VAL A 304 3.74 -11.75 9.74
C VAL A 304 3.35 -12.95 10.61
N PHE A 305 3.52 -12.78 11.93
CA PHE A 305 3.24 -13.82 12.92
C PHE A 305 1.77 -13.84 13.33
N ASN A 306 1.28 -15.03 13.66
CA ASN A 306 -0.09 -15.29 14.12
C ASN A 306 -1.18 -14.78 13.16
N PHE A 307 -0.88 -14.71 11.86
CA PHE A 307 -1.76 -14.08 10.89
C PHE A 307 -2.93 -14.96 10.44
N PHE A 308 -2.67 -16.25 10.21
CA PHE A 308 -3.64 -17.28 9.81
C PHE A 308 -3.18 -18.63 10.37
N ASP A 309 -4.09 -19.61 10.43
CA ASP A 309 -3.83 -20.90 11.07
C ASP A 309 -3.85 -22.08 10.08
N ARG A 310 -3.62 -23.29 10.62
CA ARG A 310 -3.56 -24.54 9.85
C ARG A 310 -4.94 -24.97 9.36
N ASP A 311 -6.02 -24.61 10.06
CA ASP A 311 -7.39 -24.95 9.68
C ASP A 311 -7.82 -24.08 8.49
N GLU A 312 -7.50 -22.78 8.52
CA GLU A 312 -7.68 -21.87 7.39
C GLU A 312 -6.85 -22.32 6.18
N SER A 313 -5.60 -22.75 6.42
CA SER A 313 -4.73 -23.33 5.38
C SER A 313 -5.39 -24.55 4.73
N ALA A 314 -5.83 -25.52 5.53
CA ALA A 314 -6.47 -26.74 5.06
C ALA A 314 -7.76 -26.45 4.29
N ALA A 315 -8.59 -25.51 4.77
CA ALA A 315 -9.83 -25.12 4.11
C ALA A 315 -9.60 -24.47 2.73
N ILE A 316 -8.55 -23.64 2.59
CA ILE A 316 -8.19 -23.03 1.31
C ILE A 316 -7.69 -24.09 0.33
N VAL A 317 -6.81 -25.00 0.77
CA VAL A 317 -6.27 -26.08 -0.07
C VAL A 317 -7.38 -27.05 -0.48
N ASP A 318 -8.22 -27.51 0.45
CA ASP A 318 -9.34 -28.42 0.17
C ASP A 318 -10.31 -27.82 -0.85
N LYS A 319 -10.64 -26.53 -0.72
CA LYS A 319 -11.46 -25.85 -1.71
C LYS A 319 -10.78 -25.77 -3.08
N ALA A 320 -9.49 -25.44 -3.13
CA ALA A 320 -8.75 -25.36 -4.38
C ALA A 320 -8.67 -26.72 -5.11
N LEU A 321 -8.58 -27.82 -4.36
CA LEU A 321 -8.60 -29.18 -4.90
C LEU A 321 -9.98 -29.61 -5.41
N LYS A 322 -11.06 -29.10 -4.81
CA LYS A 322 -12.46 -29.37 -5.23
C LYS A 322 -12.94 -28.47 -6.37
N GLU A 323 -12.22 -27.39 -6.67
CA GLU A 323 -12.55 -26.47 -7.75
C GLU A 323 -12.37 -27.14 -9.13
N THR A 324 -13.42 -27.10 -9.95
CA THR A 324 -13.44 -27.79 -11.25
C THR A 324 -13.59 -26.83 -12.43
N SER A 325 -13.86 -25.54 -12.18
CA SER A 325 -14.00 -24.56 -13.25
C SER A 325 -12.66 -24.29 -13.94
N GLU A 326 -12.66 -24.29 -15.27
CA GLU A 326 -11.45 -24.08 -16.07
C GLU A 326 -10.71 -22.76 -15.77
N SER A 327 -11.43 -21.75 -15.28
CA SER A 327 -10.87 -20.44 -14.96
C SER A 327 -10.18 -20.38 -13.59
N HIS A 328 -10.55 -21.24 -12.63
CA HIS A 328 -10.11 -21.12 -11.23
C HIS A 328 -9.43 -22.37 -10.67
N ARG A 329 -9.64 -23.55 -11.27
CA ARG A 329 -9.02 -24.80 -10.81
C ARG A 329 -7.51 -24.76 -10.85
N ILE A 330 -6.87 -25.54 -9.98
CA ILE A 330 -5.42 -25.78 -10.01
C ILE A 330 -5.04 -26.36 -11.38
N LYS A 331 -4.09 -25.72 -12.06
CA LYS A 331 -3.50 -26.18 -13.33
C LYS A 331 -2.10 -25.65 -13.51
N ARG A 332 -1.42 -26.11 -14.56
CA ARG A 332 -0.06 -25.67 -14.87
C ARG A 332 -0.02 -24.14 -15.01
N SER A 333 0.89 -23.49 -14.28
CA SER A 333 0.91 -22.03 -14.26
C SER A 333 1.32 -21.43 -15.61
N SER A 334 0.69 -20.32 -15.98
CA SER A 334 1.11 -19.48 -17.12
C SER A 334 1.88 -18.23 -16.67
N THR A 335 2.58 -17.59 -17.61
CA THR A 335 3.22 -16.28 -17.41
C THR A 335 2.71 -15.25 -18.43
N GLY A 336 2.58 -13.98 -18.02
CA GLY A 336 2.24 -12.85 -18.90
C GLY A 336 0.85 -12.25 -18.67
N ALA A 337 0.68 -10.98 -19.08
CA ALA A 337 -0.57 -10.20 -18.91
C ALA A 337 -1.69 -10.57 -19.91
N SER A 338 -1.39 -11.36 -20.95
CA SER A 338 -2.34 -11.70 -22.01
C SER A 338 -2.17 -13.16 -22.46
N GLY A 339 -3.08 -14.04 -22.02
CA GLY A 339 -3.20 -15.43 -22.49
C GLY A 339 -2.46 -16.48 -21.65
N TYR A 340 -2.99 -17.70 -21.65
CA TYR A 340 -2.40 -18.87 -20.97
C TYR A 340 -1.26 -19.45 -21.82
N ASN A 341 -0.04 -18.98 -21.59
CA ASN A 341 1.18 -19.60 -22.14
C ASN A 341 1.92 -20.33 -21.02
N VAL A 342 2.01 -21.66 -21.13
CA VAL A 342 2.79 -22.49 -20.19
C VAL A 342 4.27 -22.14 -20.38
N ASN A 343 4.90 -21.68 -19.29
CA ASN A 343 6.30 -21.28 -19.30
C ASN A 343 7.16 -22.45 -18.78
N SER A 344 8.22 -22.80 -19.50
CA SER A 344 9.20 -23.81 -19.05
C SER A 344 9.94 -23.42 -17.77
N GLN A 345 9.87 -22.14 -17.38
CA GLN A 345 10.57 -21.53 -16.25
C GLN A 345 9.64 -21.12 -15.09
N ARG A 346 8.32 -21.31 -15.24
CA ARG A 346 7.37 -21.36 -14.13
C ARG A 346 6.86 -22.78 -14.03
N THR A 347 7.49 -23.55 -13.15
CA THR A 347 7.32 -24.96 -12.73
C THR A 347 6.00 -25.41 -12.14
N SER A 348 5.36 -24.48 -11.46
CA SER A 348 4.31 -24.74 -10.46
C SER A 348 2.92 -24.91 -11.05
N GLU A 349 1.99 -25.37 -10.23
CA GLU A 349 0.56 -25.29 -10.49
C GLU A 349 -0.04 -24.10 -9.74
N ASN A 350 -1.11 -23.50 -10.29
CA ASN A 350 -1.86 -22.47 -9.61
C ASN A 350 -3.36 -22.56 -9.90
N GLY A 351 -4.14 -22.05 -8.96
CA GLY A 351 -5.58 -21.83 -9.06
C GLY A 351 -5.92 -20.50 -8.39
N PHE A 352 -7.18 -20.07 -8.48
CA PHE A 352 -7.65 -18.84 -7.86
C PHE A 352 -8.90 -19.10 -7.03
N ASP A 353 -8.90 -18.65 -5.78
CA ASP A 353 -10.11 -18.54 -5.00
C ASP A 353 -10.56 -17.08 -4.91
N THR A 354 -11.67 -16.79 -5.56
CA THR A 354 -12.26 -15.44 -5.62
C THR A 354 -13.42 -15.26 -4.64
N HIS A 355 -13.94 -16.34 -4.04
CA HIS A 355 -15.25 -16.34 -3.36
C HIS A 355 -15.33 -17.24 -2.13
N GLY A 356 -14.24 -17.88 -1.71
CA GLY A 356 -14.25 -18.75 -0.53
C GLY A 356 -14.44 -17.93 0.74
N LYS A 357 -15.29 -18.41 1.64
CA LYS A 357 -15.53 -17.74 2.93
C LYS A 357 -14.22 -17.48 3.69
N VAL A 358 -13.38 -18.52 3.81
CA VAL A 358 -12.07 -18.43 4.46
C VAL A 358 -11.14 -17.49 3.68
N SER A 359 -11.03 -17.66 2.37
CA SER A 359 -10.21 -16.80 1.51
C SER A 359 -10.62 -15.33 1.60
N GLN A 360 -11.91 -15.01 1.67
CA GLN A 360 -12.42 -13.65 1.83
C GLN A 360 -12.10 -13.07 3.22
N ALA A 361 -12.18 -13.88 4.28
CA ALA A 361 -11.74 -13.47 5.62
C ALA A 361 -10.24 -13.14 5.65
N VAL A 362 -9.41 -14.00 5.05
CA VAL A 362 -7.97 -13.77 4.87
C VAL A 362 -7.70 -12.51 4.05
N LYS A 363 -8.38 -12.31 2.90
CA LYS A 363 -8.23 -11.12 2.07
C LYS A 363 -8.54 -9.82 2.83
N ARG A 364 -9.58 -9.82 3.68
CA ARG A 364 -9.91 -8.68 4.54
C ARG A 364 -8.82 -8.41 5.56
N ARG A 365 -8.31 -9.45 6.23
CA ARG A 365 -7.16 -9.30 7.16
C ARG A 365 -5.92 -8.76 6.46
N CYS A 366 -5.63 -9.21 5.24
CA CYS A 366 -4.51 -8.69 4.44
C CYS A 366 -4.65 -7.18 4.17
N MET A 367 -5.86 -6.72 3.83
CA MET A 367 -6.13 -5.29 3.63
C MET A 367 -5.96 -4.50 4.94
N ASN A 368 -6.41 -5.05 6.07
CA ASN A 368 -6.21 -4.41 7.38
C ASN A 368 -4.72 -4.27 7.71
N VAL A 369 -3.89 -5.32 7.50
CA VAL A 369 -2.42 -5.26 7.69
C VAL A 369 -1.78 -4.15 6.86
N LEU A 370 -2.28 -3.92 5.64
CA LEU A 370 -1.79 -2.86 4.75
C LEU A 370 -2.35 -1.46 5.08
N GLY A 371 -3.10 -1.32 6.19
CA GLY A 371 -3.64 -0.08 6.69
C GLY A 371 -4.97 0.35 6.07
N PHE A 372 -5.61 -0.47 5.24
CA PHE A 372 -6.94 -0.14 4.73
C PHE A 372 -7.99 -0.28 5.83
N ASP A 373 -8.83 0.75 5.98
CA ASP A 373 -9.94 0.76 6.93
C ASP A 373 -11.22 0.12 6.38
N GLU A 374 -11.28 -0.08 5.06
CA GLU A 374 -12.40 -0.73 4.36
C GLU A 374 -11.87 -1.74 3.33
N TYR A 375 -12.55 -2.87 3.19
CA TYR A 375 -12.23 -3.87 2.18
C TYR A 375 -12.79 -3.48 0.82
N GLU A 376 -11.93 -3.43 -0.20
CA GLU A 376 -12.29 -3.07 -1.57
C GLU A 376 -11.86 -4.16 -2.56
N GLU A 377 -12.82 -4.90 -3.12
CA GLU A 377 -12.54 -6.02 -4.04
C GLU A 377 -11.75 -5.55 -5.29
N SER A 378 -11.97 -4.31 -5.74
CA SER A 378 -11.27 -3.76 -6.91
C SER A 378 -9.78 -3.51 -6.67
N LEU A 379 -9.33 -3.52 -5.41
CA LEU A 379 -7.92 -3.38 -5.03
C LEU A 379 -7.22 -4.72 -4.82
N THR A 380 -7.92 -5.85 -4.95
CA THR A 380 -7.33 -7.17 -4.73
C THR A 380 -7.55 -8.09 -5.92
N ASP A 381 -6.58 -8.97 -6.16
CA ASP A 381 -6.83 -10.13 -7.02
C ASP A 381 -7.59 -11.22 -6.25
N GLY A 382 -7.98 -12.30 -6.94
CA GLY A 382 -8.35 -13.53 -6.24
C GLY A 382 -7.16 -14.08 -5.47
N LEU A 383 -7.42 -14.82 -4.37
CA LEU A 383 -6.36 -15.48 -3.63
C LEU A 383 -5.77 -16.59 -4.52
N GLN A 384 -4.54 -16.43 -4.97
CA GLN A 384 -3.90 -17.39 -5.87
C GLN A 384 -3.32 -18.54 -5.03
N VAL A 385 -3.89 -19.73 -5.14
CA VAL A 385 -3.36 -20.94 -4.49
C VAL A 385 -2.30 -21.56 -5.38
N LEU A 386 -1.16 -21.90 -4.81
CA LEU A 386 0.04 -22.39 -5.47
C LEU A 386 0.40 -23.78 -4.96
N ARG A 387 0.79 -24.66 -5.88
CA ARG A 387 1.36 -25.98 -5.57
C ARG A 387 2.69 -26.16 -6.31
N TYR A 388 3.73 -26.49 -5.56
CA TYR A 388 5.04 -26.85 -6.10
C TYR A 388 5.34 -28.30 -5.72
N ASN A 389 5.30 -29.18 -6.72
CA ASN A 389 5.80 -30.55 -6.61
C ASN A 389 7.34 -30.55 -6.58
N LYS A 390 7.93 -31.70 -6.26
CA LYS A 390 9.38 -31.90 -6.34
C LYS A 390 9.95 -31.43 -7.69
N THR A 391 11.11 -30.79 -7.62
CA THR A 391 11.87 -30.07 -8.65
C THR A 391 11.15 -28.88 -9.30
N THR A 392 9.91 -28.57 -8.94
CA THR A 392 9.21 -27.42 -9.53
C THR A 392 9.61 -26.11 -8.86
N ALA A 393 9.71 -25.04 -9.65
CA ALA A 393 10.21 -23.74 -9.20
C ALA A 393 9.51 -22.58 -9.93
N TYR A 394 9.80 -21.35 -9.55
CA TYR A 394 9.41 -20.17 -10.31
C TYR A 394 10.55 -19.16 -10.35
N ILE A 395 11.08 -18.90 -11.54
CA ILE A 395 12.16 -17.93 -11.75
C ILE A 395 11.93 -16.58 -11.05
N PRO A 396 13.02 -15.87 -10.71
CA PRO A 396 12.97 -14.49 -10.24
C PRO A 396 12.17 -13.57 -11.19
N HIS A 397 11.09 -13.00 -10.67
CA HIS A 397 10.15 -12.13 -11.37
C HIS A 397 9.74 -10.95 -10.48
N LEU A 398 8.95 -10.05 -11.04
CA LEU A 398 8.36 -8.91 -10.35
C LEU A 398 6.85 -9.12 -10.32
N ASP A 399 6.21 -8.76 -9.22
CA ASP A 399 4.77 -8.92 -9.06
C ASP A 399 3.97 -7.78 -9.69
N TRP A 400 4.56 -6.59 -9.75
CA TRP A 400 4.01 -5.48 -10.52
C TRP A 400 4.12 -5.76 -12.03
N ILE A 401 3.12 -5.27 -12.77
CA ILE A 401 2.97 -5.54 -14.20
C ILE A 401 3.74 -4.49 -15.00
N ASP A 402 4.63 -4.97 -15.87
CA ASP A 402 5.40 -4.14 -16.78
C ASP A 402 4.74 -4.12 -18.17
N ASP A 403 4.22 -2.96 -18.58
CA ASP A 403 3.65 -2.75 -19.92
C ASP A 403 4.62 -1.94 -20.79
N TYR A 404 5.76 -2.56 -21.11
CA TYR A 404 6.77 -1.98 -22.01
C TYR A 404 6.14 -1.64 -23.36
N GLY A 405 6.04 -0.33 -23.64
CA GLY A 405 5.42 0.22 -24.85
C GLY A 405 3.97 0.67 -24.68
N LYS A 406 3.42 0.65 -23.45
CA LYS A 406 2.11 1.17 -23.09
C LYS A 406 1.01 0.66 -24.02
N LYS A 407 0.95 -0.66 -24.22
CA LYS A 407 0.09 -1.33 -25.21
C LYS A 407 -1.27 -1.73 -24.63
N GLN A 408 -1.39 -1.79 -23.30
CA GLN A 408 -2.62 -2.17 -22.62
C GLN A 408 -3.55 -0.97 -22.44
N GLU A 409 -4.86 -1.24 -22.39
CA GLU A 409 -5.85 -0.20 -22.08
C GLU A 409 -5.76 0.26 -20.62
N HIS A 410 -5.39 -0.64 -19.72
CA HIS A 410 -5.13 -0.31 -18.31
C HIS A 410 -3.81 0.46 -18.20
N ASN A 411 -3.81 1.54 -17.41
CA ASN A 411 -2.60 2.31 -17.17
C ASN A 411 -1.83 1.76 -15.97
N PHE A 412 -0.70 1.10 -16.22
CA PHE A 412 0.17 0.49 -15.21
C PHE A 412 1.21 1.44 -14.59
N ASP A 413 1.25 2.71 -15.01
CA ASP A 413 2.20 3.72 -14.51
C ASP A 413 1.79 4.26 -13.13
N SER A 414 2.07 3.48 -12.08
CA SER A 414 1.71 3.78 -10.69
C SER A 414 2.43 5.01 -10.10
N ALA A 415 3.56 5.42 -10.69
CA ALA A 415 4.25 6.66 -10.31
C ALA A 415 3.48 7.90 -10.78
N GLY A 416 2.79 7.79 -11.92
CA GLY A 416 1.90 8.81 -12.46
C GLY A 416 0.45 8.64 -12.00
N LEU A 417 -0.45 8.48 -12.97
CA LEU A 417 -1.91 8.37 -12.78
C LEU A 417 -2.42 6.93 -12.87
N GLY A 418 -1.53 5.96 -13.06
CA GLY A 418 -1.86 4.55 -13.23
C GLY A 418 -2.07 3.82 -11.91
N SER A 419 -2.36 2.53 -12.04
CA SER A 419 -2.41 1.59 -10.90
C SER A 419 -1.68 0.31 -11.23
N ASN A 420 -1.06 -0.28 -10.22
CA ASN A 420 -0.31 -1.52 -10.30
C ASN A 420 -0.35 -2.23 -8.95
N ARG A 421 0.11 -3.48 -8.90
CA ARG A 421 0.28 -4.20 -7.64
C ARG A 421 1.35 -3.51 -6.81
N PHE A 422 1.05 -3.18 -5.56
CA PHE A 422 1.94 -2.42 -4.68
C PHE A 422 2.47 -3.26 -3.52
N ALA A 423 1.73 -4.28 -3.11
CA ALA A 423 2.13 -5.20 -2.05
C ALA A 423 1.67 -6.62 -2.37
N THR A 424 2.44 -7.58 -1.88
CA THR A 424 2.13 -9.01 -1.94
C THR A 424 2.19 -9.58 -0.54
N ILE A 425 1.17 -10.36 -0.19
CA ILE A 425 1.14 -11.16 1.03
C ILE A 425 1.12 -12.63 0.60
N LEU A 426 2.19 -13.34 0.93
CA LEU A 426 2.42 -14.75 0.61
C LEU A 426 2.18 -15.59 1.88
N LEU A 427 1.28 -16.55 1.79
CA LEU A 427 0.86 -17.43 2.87
C LEU A 427 1.44 -18.82 2.65
N TYR A 428 2.28 -19.32 3.54
CA TYR A 428 2.84 -20.67 3.44
C TYR A 428 1.92 -21.69 4.14
N MET A 429 1.52 -22.73 3.41
CA MET A 429 0.56 -23.73 3.90
C MET A 429 1.22 -25.09 4.16
N SER A 430 2.49 -25.26 3.76
CA SER A 430 3.32 -26.45 4.00
C SER A 430 4.51 -26.15 4.89
N ASP A 431 4.95 -27.15 5.65
CA ASP A 431 6.23 -27.17 6.37
C ASP A 431 7.31 -27.83 5.50
N LEU A 432 8.40 -27.11 5.16
CA LEU A 432 9.61 -27.71 4.58
C LEU A 432 10.83 -27.43 5.45
N GLY A 433 11.65 -28.45 5.67
CA GLY A 433 12.86 -28.42 6.47
C GLY A 433 14.01 -27.66 5.81
N VAL A 434 15.11 -27.52 6.56
CA VAL A 434 16.36 -26.99 6.00
C VAL A 434 16.88 -27.99 4.96
N GLY A 435 17.17 -27.51 3.75
CA GLY A 435 17.66 -28.33 2.63
C GLY A 435 16.55 -28.95 1.77
N ASP A 436 15.29 -28.92 2.20
CA ASP A 436 14.16 -29.41 1.40
C ASP A 436 13.79 -28.49 0.22
N GLY A 437 14.32 -27.26 0.20
CA GLY A 437 14.07 -26.25 -0.82
C GLY A 437 12.71 -25.56 -0.68
N GLY A 438 12.21 -24.96 -1.76
CA GLY A 438 10.91 -24.29 -1.77
C GLY A 438 10.86 -22.92 -1.09
N GLU A 439 12.00 -22.31 -0.74
CA GLU A 439 12.06 -20.95 -0.21
C GLU A 439 11.51 -19.91 -1.21
N THR A 440 11.12 -18.74 -0.71
CA THR A 440 10.94 -17.55 -1.54
C THR A 440 12.20 -16.72 -1.48
N VAL A 441 12.95 -16.69 -2.59
CA VAL A 441 14.22 -15.98 -2.68
C VAL A 441 14.03 -14.58 -3.25
N PHE A 442 14.61 -13.56 -2.62
CA PHE A 442 14.71 -12.19 -3.11
C PHE A 442 16.12 -11.96 -3.63
N THR A 443 16.29 -11.96 -4.96
CA THR A 443 17.63 -12.04 -5.57
C THR A 443 18.49 -10.80 -5.37
N SER A 444 17.88 -9.68 -4.97
CA SER A 444 18.57 -8.43 -4.68
C SER A 444 18.93 -8.28 -3.19
N GLY A 445 18.31 -9.09 -2.32
CA GLY A 445 18.53 -9.04 -0.87
C GLY A 445 19.62 -10.02 -0.42
N TRP A 446 20.27 -9.70 0.70
CA TRP A 446 21.26 -10.55 1.35
C TRP A 446 20.66 -11.28 2.57
N PRO A 447 21.22 -12.44 2.98
CA PRO A 447 20.74 -13.16 4.15
C PRO A 447 20.73 -12.30 5.42
N VAL A 448 19.72 -12.51 6.26
CA VAL A 448 19.53 -11.75 7.50
C VAL A 448 20.68 -11.98 8.47
N GLY A 449 21.25 -10.90 9.01
CA GLY A 449 22.29 -10.96 10.04
C GLY A 449 23.68 -11.36 9.54
N GLN A 450 23.88 -11.43 8.22
CA GLN A 450 25.18 -11.73 7.62
C GLN A 450 25.98 -10.44 7.39
N ALA A 451 27.29 -10.46 7.70
CA ALA A 451 28.18 -9.34 7.41
C ALA A 451 28.49 -9.25 5.91
N GLU A 452 28.84 -8.06 5.42
CA GLU A 452 29.08 -7.84 3.99
C GLU A 452 30.27 -8.67 3.46
N GLU A 453 31.30 -8.87 4.29
CA GLU A 453 32.43 -9.73 3.98
C GLU A 453 32.08 -11.22 3.84
N ASP A 454 30.98 -11.67 4.44
CA ASP A 454 30.54 -13.07 4.40
C ASP A 454 29.64 -13.35 3.18
N HIS A 455 29.28 -12.32 2.40
CA HIS A 455 28.39 -12.46 1.25
C HIS A 455 28.97 -13.36 0.16
N VAL A 456 28.36 -14.54 0.00
CA VAL A 456 28.78 -15.52 -1.00
C VAL A 456 28.23 -15.14 -2.38
N GLN A 457 29.12 -15.07 -3.37
CA GLN A 457 28.73 -14.82 -4.76
C GLN A 457 28.07 -16.05 -5.38
N THR A 458 27.20 -15.84 -6.37
CA THR A 458 26.42 -16.94 -6.97
C THR A 458 27.30 -18.07 -7.54
N ASN A 459 28.48 -17.77 -8.10
CA ASN A 459 29.38 -18.80 -8.63
C ASN A 459 29.97 -19.68 -7.53
N GLU A 460 30.42 -19.07 -6.43
CA GLU A 460 30.93 -19.79 -5.26
C GLU A 460 29.81 -20.63 -4.61
N ALA A 461 28.59 -20.09 -4.58
CA ALA A 461 27.41 -20.84 -4.10
C ALA A 461 27.09 -22.05 -5.00
N ILE A 462 27.32 -21.97 -6.32
CA ILE A 462 27.19 -23.11 -7.24
C ILE A 462 28.25 -24.17 -6.95
N ASP A 463 29.51 -23.76 -6.75
CA ASP A 463 30.59 -24.69 -6.45
C ASP A 463 30.34 -25.40 -5.10
N ALA A 464 29.95 -24.66 -4.07
CA ALA A 464 29.57 -25.23 -2.77
C ALA A 464 28.35 -26.17 -2.88
N LEU A 465 27.35 -25.84 -3.71
CA LEU A 465 26.21 -26.70 -3.97
C LEU A 465 26.64 -28.03 -4.62
N ARG A 466 27.57 -27.98 -5.57
CA ARG A 466 28.11 -29.19 -6.24
C ARG A 466 28.93 -30.05 -5.30
N GLU A 467 29.75 -29.42 -4.45
CA GLU A 467 30.55 -30.12 -3.44
C GLU A 467 29.68 -30.82 -2.39
N SER A 468 28.54 -30.22 -2.01
CA SER A 468 27.63 -30.81 -1.04
C SER A 468 26.96 -32.10 -1.53
N GLY A 469 26.77 -32.25 -2.85
CA GLY A 469 26.01 -33.36 -3.45
C GLY A 469 24.49 -33.29 -3.22
N ASP A 470 23.97 -32.26 -2.54
CA ASP A 470 22.56 -32.17 -2.09
C ASP A 470 21.53 -32.25 -3.22
N VAL A 471 21.93 -31.87 -4.43
CA VAL A 471 21.07 -31.85 -5.63
C VAL A 471 21.54 -32.82 -6.72
N GLU A 472 22.55 -33.63 -6.42
CA GLU A 472 23.08 -34.62 -7.36
C GLU A 472 21.99 -35.63 -7.73
N ASN A 473 21.83 -35.91 -9.03
CA ASN A 473 20.74 -36.75 -9.57
C ASN A 473 19.32 -36.21 -9.35
N ILE A 474 19.15 -35.01 -8.79
CA ILE A 474 17.85 -34.33 -8.65
C ILE A 474 17.71 -33.23 -9.71
N LEU A 475 18.76 -32.41 -9.89
CA LEU A 475 18.79 -31.32 -10.86
C LEU A 475 19.86 -31.57 -11.93
N THR A 476 19.60 -31.10 -13.14
CA THR A 476 20.57 -31.17 -14.24
C THR A 476 21.68 -30.13 -14.03
N ARG A 477 22.94 -30.53 -14.18
CA ARG A 477 24.09 -29.62 -14.09
C ARG A 477 23.98 -28.49 -15.12
N ASP A 478 24.35 -27.28 -14.70
CA ASP A 478 24.29 -26.02 -15.46
C ASP A 478 22.88 -25.56 -15.85
N SER A 479 21.84 -26.22 -15.33
CA SER A 479 20.45 -25.81 -15.54
C SER A 479 20.13 -24.50 -14.80
N TRP A 480 19.01 -23.88 -15.17
CA TRP A 480 18.57 -22.67 -14.50
C TRP A 480 18.06 -22.97 -13.08
N GLU A 481 17.56 -24.18 -12.83
CA GLU A 481 17.16 -24.66 -11.51
C GLU A 481 18.36 -24.79 -10.56
N GLU A 482 19.51 -25.33 -11.01
CA GLU A 482 20.75 -25.39 -10.22
C GLU A 482 21.19 -23.98 -9.80
N LYS A 483 21.24 -23.05 -10.76
CA LYS A 483 21.56 -21.63 -10.51
C LYS A 483 20.55 -20.99 -9.56
N MET A 484 19.30 -21.41 -9.61
CA MET A 484 18.27 -20.93 -8.71
C MET A 484 18.50 -21.42 -7.29
N VAL A 485 18.80 -22.72 -7.06
CA VAL A 485 19.14 -23.24 -5.73
C VAL A 485 20.35 -22.51 -5.15
N ALA A 486 21.38 -22.24 -5.95
CA ALA A 486 22.53 -21.47 -5.51
C ALA A 486 22.13 -20.07 -5.01
N ASN A 487 21.28 -19.35 -5.76
CA ASN A 487 20.73 -18.07 -5.30
C ASN A 487 19.91 -18.22 -4.01
N CYS A 488 19.13 -19.30 -3.87
CA CYS A 488 18.33 -19.54 -2.67
C CYS A 488 19.19 -19.76 -1.42
N ARG A 489 20.42 -20.27 -1.58
CA ARG A 489 21.37 -20.47 -0.48
C ARG A 489 22.21 -19.24 -0.16
N SER A 490 22.39 -18.31 -1.12
CA SER A 490 23.31 -17.18 -0.98
C SER A 490 22.62 -15.81 -0.90
N ARG A 491 21.30 -15.74 -1.11
CA ARG A 491 20.50 -14.51 -1.08
C ARG A 491 19.47 -14.57 0.05
N LEU A 492 18.81 -13.44 0.29
CA LEU A 492 17.66 -13.40 1.18
C LEU A 492 16.61 -14.44 0.73
N ALA A 493 16.38 -15.44 1.56
CA ALA A 493 15.44 -16.51 1.27
C ALA A 493 14.55 -16.79 2.48
N VAL A 494 13.23 -16.77 2.24
CA VAL A 494 12.24 -17.04 3.29
C VAL A 494 11.73 -18.47 3.14
N ARG A 495 12.00 -19.29 4.14
CA ARG A 495 11.62 -20.71 4.17
C ARG A 495 10.12 -20.89 4.43
N PRO A 496 9.43 -21.81 3.72
CA PRO A 496 8.04 -22.12 3.97
C PRO A 496 7.86 -22.90 5.27
N HIS A 497 7.05 -22.32 6.15
CA HIS A 497 6.51 -22.97 7.34
C HIS A 497 5.00 -22.80 7.32
N SER A 498 4.26 -23.85 7.63
CA SER A 498 2.80 -23.80 7.65
C SER A 498 2.34 -22.70 8.62
N SER A 499 1.37 -21.90 8.19
CA SER A 499 0.85 -20.74 8.92
C SER A 499 1.80 -19.54 9.04
N ARG A 500 2.93 -19.54 8.32
CA ARG A 500 3.79 -18.35 8.18
C ARG A 500 3.31 -17.47 7.02
N ALA A 501 3.22 -16.17 7.23
CA ALA A 501 2.87 -15.21 6.19
C ALA A 501 4.02 -14.21 5.97
N VAL A 502 4.26 -13.82 4.73
CA VAL A 502 5.33 -12.88 4.35
C VAL A 502 4.71 -11.72 3.60
N LEU A 503 4.97 -10.50 4.05
CA LEU A 503 4.60 -9.27 3.38
C LEU A 503 5.82 -8.68 2.68
N PHE A 504 5.69 -8.30 1.42
CA PHE A 504 6.70 -7.51 0.73
C PHE A 504 6.08 -6.51 -0.24
N TYR A 505 6.79 -5.41 -0.47
CA TYR A 505 6.33 -4.32 -1.32
C TYR A 505 6.88 -4.44 -2.74
N SER A 506 6.03 -4.14 -3.72
CA SER A 506 6.34 -4.04 -5.15
C SER A 506 6.50 -2.59 -5.61
N GLN A 507 6.21 -1.62 -4.74
CA GLN A 507 6.30 -0.19 -5.02
C GLN A 507 6.95 0.55 -3.85
N ASN A 508 7.64 1.63 -4.17
CA ASN A 508 8.09 2.64 -3.22
C ASN A 508 6.93 3.54 -2.78
N PRO A 509 7.07 4.30 -1.67
CA PRO A 509 6.01 5.17 -1.16
C PRO A 509 5.55 6.27 -2.11
N ASP A 510 6.40 6.65 -3.07
CA ASP A 510 6.07 7.61 -4.13
C ASP A 510 5.30 6.99 -5.30
N GLY A 511 5.04 5.68 -5.28
CA GLY A 511 4.34 4.91 -6.31
C GLY A 511 5.26 4.37 -7.41
N THR A 512 6.57 4.64 -7.36
CA THR A 512 7.51 4.06 -8.32
C THR A 512 7.64 2.55 -8.09
N PRO A 513 7.68 1.72 -9.15
CA PRO A 513 7.89 0.29 -8.98
C PRO A 513 9.25 -0.01 -8.35
N ASP A 514 9.27 -0.89 -7.35
CA ASP A 514 10.49 -1.35 -6.70
C ASP A 514 11.08 -2.52 -7.47
N ARG A 515 12.29 -2.33 -8.04
CA ARG A 515 13.01 -3.38 -8.77
C ARG A 515 13.77 -4.32 -7.85
N SER A 516 14.08 -3.90 -6.62
CA SER A 516 14.77 -4.74 -5.63
C SER A 516 13.87 -5.90 -5.19
N SER A 517 12.54 -5.73 -5.25
CA SER A 517 11.49 -6.72 -4.94
C SER A 517 11.45 -7.97 -5.84
N LYS A 518 12.42 -8.11 -6.76
CA LYS A 518 12.54 -9.27 -7.63
C LYS A 518 12.73 -10.54 -6.80
N HIS A 519 11.79 -11.46 -6.95
CA HIS A 519 11.74 -12.67 -6.13
C HIS A 519 11.31 -13.90 -6.93
N GLY A 520 11.61 -15.09 -6.42
CA GLY A 520 11.26 -16.37 -7.05
C GLY A 520 10.94 -17.45 -6.02
N GLY A 521 10.36 -18.56 -6.48
CA GLY A 521 10.13 -19.76 -5.67
C GLY A 521 11.18 -20.82 -5.96
N CYS A 522 12.04 -21.12 -4.99
CA CYS A 522 13.13 -22.07 -5.11
C CYS A 522 12.64 -23.47 -5.49
N PRO A 523 13.43 -24.27 -6.23
CA PRO A 523 13.09 -25.66 -6.50
C PRO A 523 12.82 -26.42 -5.19
N VAL A 524 11.72 -27.17 -5.15
CA VAL A 524 11.45 -28.10 -4.05
C VAL A 524 12.33 -29.34 -4.25
N ILE A 525 13.24 -29.63 -3.34
CA ILE A 525 14.14 -30.78 -3.39
C ILE A 525 13.47 -32.01 -2.76
N ASN A 526 12.72 -31.79 -1.68
CA ASN A 526 12.01 -32.82 -0.94
C ASN A 526 10.65 -32.30 -0.46
N GLY A 527 9.65 -33.17 -0.41
CA GLY A 527 8.28 -32.80 -0.05
C GLY A 527 7.50 -32.06 -1.15
N GLU A 528 6.54 -31.25 -0.71
CA GLU A 528 5.61 -30.49 -1.55
C GLU A 528 5.28 -29.15 -0.87
N LYS A 529 5.39 -28.05 -1.61
CA LYS A 529 5.03 -26.71 -1.09
C LYS A 529 3.65 -26.30 -1.57
N TRP A 530 2.78 -26.02 -0.61
CA TRP A 530 1.56 -25.25 -0.80
C TRP A 530 1.75 -23.83 -0.28
N ALA A 531 1.23 -22.87 -1.04
CA ALA A 531 1.18 -21.49 -0.63
C ALA A 531 -0.01 -20.75 -1.24
N ALA A 532 -0.31 -19.55 -0.79
CA ALA A 532 -1.23 -18.66 -1.47
C ALA A 532 -0.73 -17.21 -1.52
N ASN A 533 -0.87 -16.58 -2.69
CA ASN A 533 -0.55 -15.17 -2.89
C ASN A 533 -1.81 -14.33 -2.89
N LEU A 534 -1.79 -13.23 -2.16
CA LEU A 534 -2.67 -12.10 -2.40
C LEU A 534 -1.87 -10.93 -2.94
N TRP A 535 -2.24 -10.48 -4.13
CA TRP A 535 -1.76 -9.23 -4.70
C TRP A 535 -2.75 -8.10 -4.41
N VAL A 536 -2.23 -6.99 -3.88
CA VAL A 536 -3.01 -5.79 -3.59
C VAL A 536 -2.51 -4.64 -4.47
N TRP A 537 -3.45 -3.88 -5.01
CA TRP A 537 -3.24 -2.78 -5.94
C TRP A 537 -3.32 -1.44 -5.22
N ASN A 538 -2.54 -0.46 -5.68
CA ASN A 538 -2.56 0.90 -5.10
C ASN A 538 -3.80 1.70 -5.50
N ALA A 539 -4.57 1.24 -6.49
CA ALA A 539 -5.80 1.82 -7.00
C ALA A 539 -6.56 0.75 -7.83
N PRO A 540 -7.81 0.98 -8.26
CA PRO A 540 -8.64 -0.06 -8.87
C PRO A 540 -7.99 -0.73 -10.09
N ARG A 541 -7.90 -2.06 -10.04
CA ARG A 541 -7.29 -2.86 -11.10
C ARG A 541 -8.12 -2.89 -12.38
N GLY A 542 -7.49 -3.29 -13.47
CA GLY A 542 -8.13 -3.41 -14.79
C GLY A 542 -9.41 -4.25 -14.73
N GLY A 543 -10.48 -3.73 -15.34
CA GLY A 543 -11.80 -4.40 -15.38
C GLY A 543 -12.80 -3.95 -14.30
N PHE A 544 -12.41 -3.03 -13.41
CA PHE A 544 -13.30 -2.44 -12.40
C PHE A 544 -13.65 -0.98 -12.73
N PRO A 545 -14.82 -0.47 -12.29
CA PRO A 545 -15.12 0.96 -12.36
C PRO A 545 -14.03 1.78 -11.64
N GLY A 546 -13.66 2.92 -12.22
CA GLY A 546 -12.59 3.77 -11.68
C GLY A 546 -11.16 3.33 -12.03
N SER A 547 -10.96 2.19 -12.71
CA SER A 547 -9.62 1.74 -13.10
C SER A 547 -8.92 2.74 -14.02
N PRO A 548 -7.67 3.16 -13.73
CA PRO A 548 -6.90 4.04 -14.61
C PRO A 548 -6.73 3.48 -16.01
N LYS A 549 -6.97 4.31 -17.04
CA LYS A 549 -6.87 3.89 -18.45
C LYS A 549 -5.89 4.74 -19.24
N ASN A 550 -5.19 4.10 -20.17
CA ASN A 550 -4.42 4.76 -21.20
C ASN A 550 -5.36 5.17 -22.35
N GLN A 551 -5.82 6.43 -22.32
CA GLN A 551 -6.81 6.95 -23.26
C GLN A 551 -6.36 6.80 -24.72
N HIS A 552 -5.07 6.99 -25.01
CA HIS A 552 -4.53 6.83 -26.35
C HIS A 552 -4.72 5.40 -26.88
N VAL A 553 -4.51 4.37 -26.04
CA VAL A 553 -4.71 2.97 -26.42
C VAL A 553 -6.19 2.65 -26.58
N VAL A 554 -7.04 3.14 -25.67
CA VAL A 554 -8.49 2.95 -25.74
C VAL A 554 -9.05 3.54 -27.05
N GLU A 555 -8.63 4.75 -27.41
CA GLU A 555 -9.03 5.41 -28.65
C GLU A 555 -8.51 4.68 -29.89
N LYS A 556 -7.24 4.25 -29.86
CA LYS A 556 -6.64 3.44 -30.92
C LYS A 556 -7.40 2.13 -31.14
N ASN A 557 -7.67 1.37 -30.08
CA ASN A 557 -8.43 0.12 -30.15
C ASN A 557 -9.83 0.36 -30.71
N ARG A 558 -10.52 1.40 -30.21
CA ARG A 558 -11.83 1.81 -30.72
C ARG A 558 -11.79 2.14 -32.22
N SER A 559 -10.78 2.88 -32.67
CA SER A 559 -10.61 3.23 -34.10
C SER A 559 -10.33 2.02 -34.99
N GLN A 560 -9.74 0.96 -34.42
CA GLN A 560 -9.45 -0.30 -35.11
C GLN A 560 -10.62 -1.30 -35.08
N GLY A 561 -11.79 -0.90 -34.57
CA GLY A 561 -12.94 -1.78 -34.39
C GLY A 561 -12.72 -2.88 -33.35
N LYS A 562 -11.63 -2.82 -32.58
CA LYS A 562 -11.41 -3.69 -31.42
C LYS A 562 -12.31 -3.19 -30.32
N VAL A 563 -13.47 -3.82 -30.18
CA VAL A 563 -14.28 -3.70 -28.96
C VAL A 563 -13.45 -4.34 -27.85
N ALA A 564 -13.35 -3.68 -26.69
CA ALA A 564 -12.71 -4.27 -25.52
C ALA A 564 -13.21 -5.71 -25.37
N GLU A 565 -12.28 -6.67 -25.22
CA GLU A 565 -12.64 -8.03 -24.84
C GLU A 565 -13.39 -7.93 -23.52
N ASN A 566 -14.72 -7.93 -23.57
CA ASN A 566 -15.52 -8.31 -22.44
C ASN A 566 -15.14 -9.75 -22.18
N VAL A 567 -14.20 -9.97 -21.25
CA VAL A 567 -13.88 -11.29 -20.70
C VAL A 567 -15.13 -11.78 -19.98
N GLY A 568 -16.15 -12.23 -20.71
CA GLY A 568 -17.45 -12.66 -20.20
C GLY A 568 -18.11 -11.73 -19.18
N GLN A 569 -17.71 -10.45 -19.10
CA GLN A 569 -18.15 -9.52 -18.06
C GLN A 569 -19.55 -9.05 -18.43
N LYS A 570 -20.56 -9.71 -17.89
CA LYS A 570 -21.95 -9.27 -17.98
C LYS A 570 -22.14 -8.12 -16.99
N LYS A 571 -22.92 -7.12 -17.38
CA LYS A 571 -23.34 -6.07 -16.47
C LYS A 571 -24.69 -6.47 -15.91
N ALA A 572 -24.82 -6.50 -14.58
CA ALA A 572 -26.09 -6.69 -13.91
C ALA A 572 -26.50 -5.38 -13.26
N SER A 573 -27.74 -4.95 -13.47
CA SER A 573 -28.32 -3.78 -12.82
C SER A 573 -29.40 -4.24 -11.85
N PHE A 574 -29.23 -3.90 -10.57
CA PHE A 574 -30.18 -4.23 -9.52
C PHE A 574 -31.00 -2.99 -9.18
N ILE A 575 -32.33 -3.13 -9.15
CA ILE A 575 -33.26 -2.05 -8.82
C ILE A 575 -34.23 -2.55 -7.76
N ASN A 576 -34.40 -1.79 -6.68
CA ASN A 576 -35.43 -2.08 -5.70
C ASN A 576 -36.81 -1.75 -6.27
N SER A 577 -37.69 -2.74 -6.34
CA SER A 577 -39.04 -2.60 -6.91
C SER A 577 -40.00 -1.76 -6.06
N LYS A 578 -39.63 -1.41 -4.82
CA LYS A 578 -40.43 -0.68 -3.83
C LYS A 578 -41.76 -1.35 -3.45
N LYS A 579 -41.91 -2.64 -3.75
CA LYS A 579 -43.15 -3.40 -3.45
C LYS A 579 -43.16 -4.01 -2.05
N ASP A 580 -41.99 -4.35 -1.53
CA ASP A 580 -41.83 -4.95 -0.20
C ASP A 580 -41.34 -3.90 0.81
N PRO A 581 -42.17 -3.54 1.82
CA PRO A 581 -41.78 -2.62 2.89
C PRO A 581 -40.56 -3.07 3.70
N ALA A 582 -40.27 -4.37 3.77
CA ALA A 582 -39.10 -4.90 4.46
C ALA A 582 -37.79 -4.55 3.73
N MET A 583 -37.86 -4.24 2.43
CA MET A 583 -36.71 -3.87 1.59
C MET A 583 -36.42 -2.36 1.58
N LYS A 584 -36.99 -1.58 2.51
CA LYS A 584 -36.83 -0.11 2.56
C LYS A 584 -35.38 0.34 2.78
N ARG A 585 -34.57 -0.48 3.46
CA ARG A 585 -33.13 -0.25 3.74
C ARG A 585 -32.26 -1.42 3.31
N ALA A 586 -32.65 -2.11 2.24
CA ALA A 586 -31.95 -3.31 1.79
C ALA A 586 -30.52 -3.00 1.33
N LYS A 587 -29.63 -3.98 1.53
CA LYS A 587 -28.24 -3.97 1.07
C LYS A 587 -28.08 -5.14 0.09
N LEU A 588 -27.35 -4.92 -0.99
CA LEU A 588 -26.95 -6.01 -1.88
C LEU A 588 -25.63 -6.58 -1.38
N LEU A 589 -25.61 -7.88 -1.15
CA LEU A 589 -24.39 -8.65 -0.90
C LEU A 589 -24.28 -9.74 -1.97
N PHE A 590 -23.05 -10.10 -2.30
CA PHE A 590 -22.73 -11.33 -3.02
C PHE A 590 -22.02 -12.26 -2.06
N GLN A 591 -22.68 -13.35 -1.70
CA GLN A 591 -22.29 -14.17 -0.54
C GLN A 591 -22.16 -13.25 0.69
N ASP A 592 -20.95 -13.06 1.21
CA ASP A 592 -20.67 -12.22 2.37
C ASP A 592 -20.08 -10.84 1.99
N THR A 593 -19.96 -10.53 0.69
CA THR A 593 -19.35 -9.28 0.20
C THR A 593 -20.40 -8.23 -0.10
N PHE A 594 -20.37 -7.13 0.66
CA PHE A 594 -21.23 -5.98 0.42
C PHE A 594 -20.95 -5.32 -0.94
N TRP A 595 -21.98 -5.23 -1.79
CA TRP A 595 -21.91 -4.62 -3.13
C TRP A 595 -22.53 -3.22 -3.16
N GLY A 596 -23.40 -2.86 -2.21
CA GLY A 596 -23.97 -1.52 -2.10
C GLY A 596 -25.36 -1.47 -1.49
N GLN A 597 -25.85 -0.25 -1.27
CA GLN A 597 -27.22 -0.03 -0.80
C GLN A 597 -28.22 -0.28 -1.95
N LEU A 598 -29.35 -0.88 -1.64
CA LEU A 598 -30.44 -1.18 -2.58
C LEU A 598 -31.80 -0.96 -1.89
N GLY A 599 -31.93 0.09 -1.09
CA GLY A 599 -33.14 0.50 -0.41
C GLY A 599 -34.15 1.22 -1.33
N TRP A 600 -35.23 1.73 -0.73
CA TRP A 600 -36.25 2.47 -1.47
C TRP A 600 -35.74 3.86 -1.86
N GLY A 601 -35.61 4.11 -3.17
CA GLY A 601 -35.15 5.39 -3.69
C GLY A 601 -33.66 5.44 -4.00
N ASP A 602 -32.92 4.38 -3.66
CA ASP A 602 -31.53 4.23 -4.06
C ASP A 602 -31.42 4.03 -5.59
N PRO A 603 -30.37 4.56 -6.22
CA PRO A 603 -30.16 4.41 -7.65
C PRO A 603 -29.90 2.96 -8.04
N PRO A 604 -30.12 2.57 -9.31
CA PRO A 604 -29.79 1.24 -9.79
C PRO A 604 -28.34 0.87 -9.49
N LEU A 605 -28.12 -0.27 -8.84
CA LEU A 605 -26.79 -0.74 -8.53
C LEU A 605 -26.26 -1.56 -9.71
N ASN A 606 -25.26 -1.01 -10.40
CA ASN A 606 -24.65 -1.66 -11.55
C ASN A 606 -23.38 -2.37 -11.11
N VAL A 607 -23.34 -3.70 -11.29
CA VAL A 607 -22.19 -4.52 -10.94
C VAL A 607 -21.70 -5.29 -12.16
N ASN A 608 -20.40 -5.51 -12.19
CA ASN A 608 -19.76 -6.37 -13.17
C ASN A 608 -19.83 -7.83 -12.67
N THR A 609 -20.35 -8.73 -13.49
CA THR A 609 -20.50 -10.17 -13.20
C THR A 609 -19.92 -11.00 -14.35
N PHE A 610 -19.65 -12.31 -14.17
CA PHE A 610 -18.97 -13.13 -15.18
C PHE A 610 -19.68 -14.48 -15.42
N HIS A 611 -19.42 -15.15 -16.54
CA HIS A 611 -19.93 -16.51 -16.77
C HIS A 611 -19.39 -17.47 -15.69
N GLY A 612 -20.27 -18.05 -14.87
CA GLY A 612 -19.90 -18.88 -13.71
C GLY A 612 -20.16 -18.21 -12.36
N HIS A 613 -20.43 -16.90 -12.30
CA HIS A 613 -21.08 -16.29 -11.13
C HIS A 613 -22.48 -16.92 -10.98
N GLN A 614 -22.60 -17.90 -10.07
CA GLN A 614 -23.90 -18.34 -9.59
C GLN A 614 -24.40 -17.29 -8.61
N VAL A 615 -25.23 -16.37 -9.12
CA VAL A 615 -26.14 -15.61 -8.27
C VAL A 615 -27.26 -16.60 -7.94
N SER A 616 -27.20 -17.24 -6.78
CA SER A 616 -28.30 -18.11 -6.34
C SER A 616 -29.57 -17.25 -6.22
N THR A 617 -30.71 -17.83 -6.57
CA THR A 617 -32.04 -17.26 -6.32
C THR A 617 -32.81 -18.25 -5.47
N GLY A 618 -33.01 -17.89 -4.21
CA GLY A 618 -34.11 -18.40 -3.42
C GLY A 618 -34.05 -17.87 -1.99
N VAL A 619 -35.20 -17.40 -1.56
CA VAL A 619 -35.38 -16.61 -0.35
C VAL A 619 -35.49 -17.57 0.83
N ASN A 620 -34.51 -17.58 1.75
CA ASN A 620 -34.70 -18.16 3.07
C ASN A 620 -34.81 -17.02 4.09
N VAL A 621 -36.03 -16.82 4.60
CA VAL A 621 -36.35 -15.79 5.60
C VAL A 621 -36.07 -16.37 6.98
N SER A 622 -35.09 -15.83 7.70
CA SER A 622 -35.05 -15.92 9.17
C SER A 622 -34.91 -14.52 9.75
N ALA A 623 -35.96 -14.03 10.40
CA ALA A 623 -35.99 -12.74 11.05
C ALA A 623 -35.37 -12.85 12.45
N THR A 624 -34.31 -12.08 12.70
CA THR A 624 -34.05 -11.53 14.04
C THR A 624 -33.57 -10.08 13.88
N ASN A 625 -34.20 -9.17 14.61
CA ASN A 625 -33.83 -7.76 14.82
C ASN A 625 -33.70 -6.83 13.59
N ASN A 626 -34.77 -6.69 12.80
CA ASN A 626 -34.97 -5.58 11.85
C ASN A 626 -33.89 -5.35 10.77
N GLU A 627 -33.02 -6.32 10.54
CA GLU A 627 -32.11 -6.36 9.38
C GLU A 627 -32.48 -7.55 8.49
N LEU A 628 -32.63 -7.29 7.19
CA LEU A 628 -32.93 -8.32 6.20
C LEU A 628 -31.68 -8.57 5.38
N ILE A 629 -30.95 -9.63 5.74
CA ILE A 629 -29.83 -10.17 4.99
C ILE A 629 -30.42 -11.06 3.90
N VAL A 630 -30.18 -10.73 2.65
CA VAL A 630 -30.65 -11.53 1.51
C VAL A 630 -29.66 -12.69 1.30
N ASN A 631 -29.96 -13.84 1.89
CA ASN A 631 -29.23 -15.09 1.65
C ASN A 631 -29.98 -15.95 0.63
N PHE A 632 -29.28 -16.33 -0.44
CA PHE A 632 -29.89 -16.99 -1.59
C PHE A 632 -29.59 -18.50 -1.63
N ASN A 633 -30.61 -19.35 -1.47
CA ASN A 633 -30.52 -20.81 -1.60
C ASN A 633 -31.52 -21.35 -2.62
N SER A 634 -31.10 -22.34 -3.42
CA SER A 634 -31.79 -22.86 -4.62
C SER A 634 -33.29 -23.15 -4.45
N GLY A 635 -34.14 -22.42 -5.18
CA GLY A 635 -35.54 -22.79 -5.34
C GLY A 635 -36.37 -21.69 -6.04
N MET A 636 -36.94 -22.03 -7.19
CA MET A 636 -37.72 -21.17 -8.09
C MET A 636 -38.57 -20.09 -7.40
N CYS A 637 -38.31 -18.79 -7.70
CA CYS A 637 -39.37 -17.82 -7.97
C CYS A 637 -38.84 -16.54 -8.66
N LYS A 638 -39.69 -15.94 -9.51
CA LYS A 638 -39.40 -14.87 -10.48
C LYS A 638 -38.97 -13.54 -9.83
N LEU A 639 -37.75 -13.11 -10.08
CA LEU A 639 -37.40 -11.69 -10.18
C LEU A 639 -37.16 -11.37 -11.67
N MET A 640 -37.83 -10.36 -12.22
CA MET A 640 -37.51 -9.87 -13.56
C MET A 640 -36.15 -9.18 -13.54
N VAL A 641 -35.09 -9.95 -13.81
CA VAL A 641 -33.82 -9.41 -14.27
C VAL A 641 -34.02 -9.08 -15.74
N LYS A 642 -34.02 -7.79 -16.09
CA LYS A 642 -33.86 -7.38 -17.48
C LYS A 642 -32.39 -7.63 -17.81
N LEU A 643 -32.11 -8.76 -18.45
CA LEU A 643 -30.80 -9.07 -19.04
C LEU A 643 -30.53 -8.16 -20.23
#